data_AF-B8LCT4-F1
#
_entry.id   AF-B8LCT4-F1
#
_cell.length_a   1.000
_cell.length_b   1.000
_cell.length_c   1.000
_cell.angle_alpha   90.00
_cell.angle_beta   90.00
_cell.angle_gamma   90.00
#
_symmetry.space_group_name_H-M   'P 1'
#
loop_
_entity.id
_entity.type
_entity.pdbx_description
1 polymer ?
#
loop_
_entity_poly.entity_id
_entity_poly.type
_entity_poly.pdbx_seq_one_letter_code
_entity_poly.pdbx_strand_id
1 'polypeptide(L)'
;MSNPSDHGSRHIRHQKIKWMLLCVVGVWAANIAVLLSLTTATDATTPDTSMPTEFTVANDESIIGCNTYYNTTSWRYYNELIVLNANLAASAREATGVDISMSHESSSIPHRLIFTHQYNLLECSISTRDPQLNVLAQNAKATIQLYKQVWPDVEVTFLTDEQCIDAIRETHPGLLRWYDLLRGMYKGDLCRAVYLFSHGGYYFDIDLLVVKPVVISDDVLFATVKGVDFPSMGFFQAFIAAAPRNRIVAKSIELMGLKLKEKRGNLANDEHLGPMALMQAWLQEYNVTDPTSRNMNHEVWLLTEKYLEEVQSIQPSIPLQVIPTGHGGKSLFRGGACNFFVVDEIDDSVYFYSRVLGTAWCGMRNPLSPWPEKKMMKRITRKCSLSHHNTSSDGWTQYNTLARENMNTTILTYHATQRVEQNNHMMMPSSNESPRIPHRLVFIHQLDLLDCSVSTMDPHLHNLAENVKATIGHYKTEWQDIEVEFLNDAKCQEVISKSFPDFQGTHAELCRAAYLYSLGGYYIDVELLMVMPVILPNNVEFATIKGDEFPDNGFFPGFLASAPKNSVVGRSIDIMKQELHANGKLRNENSRVSTSLMEAWITQYNIADPKLWSTSDEANDNVRLLKEMRLSEVQSKYGTLPKQADGFTERPNFRGDLCNFVVADDDEIGLIRFYSRMLGGNGCGYSNGD
;
A
#
# COMPACT_ATOMS: atom_id res chain seq x y z
N MET A 1 22.16 64.09 73.40
CA MET A 1 22.53 62.99 74.33
C MET A 1 23.50 62.08 73.59
N SER A 2 24.75 62.08 74.09
CA SER A 2 25.74 60.98 74.11
C SER A 2 25.97 60.06 72.89
N ASN A 3 27.14 60.26 72.25
CA ASN A 3 28.09 59.24 71.76
C ASN A 3 28.47 58.22 72.87
N PRO A 4 29.11 57.04 72.63
CA PRO A 4 30.27 56.88 71.73
C PRO A 4 30.52 55.51 71.02
N SER A 5 31.53 55.58 70.13
CA SER A 5 32.45 54.59 69.51
C SER A 5 32.56 53.14 70.01
N ASP A 6 32.83 52.21 69.07
CA ASP A 6 33.89 51.20 69.28
C ASP A 6 34.59 50.73 67.99
N HIS A 7 35.90 50.47 68.14
CA HIS A 7 36.91 50.09 67.18
C HIS A 7 37.10 48.56 67.13
N GLY A 8 37.51 48.04 65.97
CA GLY A 8 38.51 46.95 65.92
C GLY A 8 38.00 45.54 65.57
N SER A 9 38.42 45.03 64.40
CA SER A 9 39.35 43.89 64.31
C SER A 9 39.42 43.37 62.86
N ARG A 10 40.34 43.94 62.08
CA ARG A 10 40.90 43.34 60.87
C ARG A 10 42.11 42.52 61.29
N HIS A 11 41.93 41.24 61.56
CA HIS A 11 42.95 40.18 61.37
C HIS A 11 42.33 38.87 61.83
N ILE A 12 42.05 37.97 60.88
CA ILE A 12 41.89 36.49 60.95
C ILE A 12 41.00 36.12 59.74
N ARG A 13 41.53 36.24 58.53
CA ARG A 13 40.91 35.64 57.32
C ARG A 13 41.92 35.22 56.25
N HIS A 14 43.20 35.05 56.62
CA HIS A 14 44.27 34.62 55.69
C HIS A 14 45.05 33.37 56.14
N GLN A 15 44.63 32.70 57.22
CA GLN A 15 45.28 31.46 57.70
C GLN A 15 44.46 30.18 57.45
N LYS A 16 43.16 30.28 57.14
CA LYS A 16 42.33 29.09 56.83
C LYS A 16 42.35 28.65 55.36
N ILE A 17 42.80 29.51 54.44
CA ILE A 17 42.90 29.18 53.00
C ILE A 17 44.22 28.46 52.66
N LYS A 18 45.29 28.65 53.45
CA LYS A 18 46.57 27.96 53.23
C LYS A 18 46.57 26.47 53.63
N TRP A 19 45.76 26.08 54.62
CA TRP A 19 45.66 24.67 55.02
C TRP A 19 44.76 23.84 54.10
N MET A 20 43.79 24.47 53.43
CA MET A 20 42.89 23.78 52.51
C MET A 20 43.54 23.50 51.14
N LEU A 21 44.48 24.36 50.69
CA LEU A 21 45.24 24.12 49.45
C LEU A 21 46.33 23.03 49.59
N LEU A 22 46.89 22.83 50.78
CA LEU A 22 47.94 21.82 50.99
C LEU A 22 47.39 20.37 51.03
N CYS A 23 46.14 20.17 51.44
CA CYS A 23 45.50 18.85 51.39
C CYS A 23 45.11 18.41 49.97
N VAL A 24 44.80 19.35 49.06
CA VAL A 24 44.40 19.03 47.68
C VAL A 24 45.62 18.66 46.81
N VAL A 25 46.78 19.27 47.05
CA VAL A 25 48.03 18.95 46.32
C VAL A 25 48.63 17.60 46.75
N GLY A 26 48.46 17.19 48.02
CA GLY A 26 48.96 15.91 48.53
C GLY A 26 48.26 14.68 47.94
N VAL A 27 46.98 14.77 47.61
CA VAL A 27 46.19 13.66 47.02
C VAL A 27 46.49 13.50 45.51
N TRP A 28 46.92 14.56 44.84
CA TRP A 28 47.33 14.51 43.43
C TRP A 28 48.74 13.92 43.25
N ALA A 29 49.67 14.19 44.16
CA ALA A 29 51.03 13.66 44.09
C ALA A 29 51.12 12.14 44.35
N ALA A 30 50.22 11.57 45.16
CA ALA A 30 50.19 10.13 45.44
C ALA A 30 49.67 9.29 44.25
N ASN A 31 48.82 9.85 43.39
CA ASN A 31 48.29 9.14 42.22
C ASN A 31 49.26 9.14 41.02
N ILE A 32 50.14 10.14 40.92
CA ILE A 32 51.17 10.20 39.85
C ILE A 32 52.31 9.20 40.11
N ALA A 33 52.62 8.86 41.37
CA ALA A 33 53.65 7.88 41.70
C ALA A 33 53.26 6.42 41.38
N VAL A 34 51.96 6.11 41.38
CA VAL A 34 51.44 4.78 40.99
C VAL A 34 51.43 4.60 39.46
N LEU A 35 51.31 5.70 38.70
CA LEU A 35 51.36 5.68 37.24
C LEU A 35 52.78 5.62 36.63
N LEU A 36 53.83 5.86 37.43
CA LEU A 36 55.23 5.86 36.95
C LEU A 36 56.04 4.58 37.27
N SER A 37 55.40 3.53 37.80
CA SER A 37 56.07 2.25 38.11
C SER A 37 55.78 1.11 37.11
N LEU A 38 55.20 1.41 35.93
CA LEU A 38 54.85 0.41 34.91
C LEU A 38 55.45 0.76 33.54
N THR A 39 56.76 0.96 33.46
CA THR A 39 57.47 0.96 32.17
C THR A 39 58.88 0.40 32.32
N THR A 40 59.03 -0.93 32.28
CA THR A 40 60.21 -1.61 31.72
C THR A 40 59.90 -3.10 31.57
N ALA A 41 59.53 -3.53 30.36
CA ALA A 41 59.82 -4.86 29.84
C ALA A 41 59.63 -4.82 28.32
N THR A 42 60.74 -4.59 27.62
CA THR A 42 60.89 -4.85 26.20
C THR A 42 61.00 -6.35 25.98
N ASP A 43 60.11 -6.94 25.20
CA ASP A 43 60.48 -8.09 24.39
C ASP A 43 59.73 -8.07 23.06
N ALA A 44 60.53 -8.23 22.00
CA ALA A 44 60.12 -8.18 20.62
C ALA A 44 59.48 -9.51 20.21
N THR A 45 58.18 -9.51 19.98
CA THR A 45 57.52 -10.54 19.16
C THR A 45 56.72 -9.86 18.06
N THR A 46 56.96 -10.36 16.86
CA THR A 46 56.37 -10.00 15.56
C THR A 46 54.86 -9.75 15.62
N PRO A 47 54.31 -8.76 14.89
CA PRO A 47 52.87 -8.54 14.83
C PRO A 47 52.20 -9.67 14.05
N ASP A 48 51.43 -10.49 14.77
CA ASP A 48 50.49 -11.44 14.21
C ASP A 48 49.34 -10.66 13.57
N THR A 49 49.35 -10.59 12.25
CA THR A 49 48.31 -9.95 11.41
C THR A 49 47.09 -10.86 11.25
N SER A 50 46.48 -11.27 12.36
CA SER A 50 45.18 -11.93 12.36
C SER A 50 44.18 -11.11 13.18
N MET A 51 43.62 -10.07 12.56
CA MET A 51 42.38 -9.47 13.06
C MET A 51 41.26 -10.51 12.98
N PRO A 52 40.36 -10.61 13.99
CA PRO A 52 39.19 -11.46 13.91
C PRO A 52 38.21 -10.88 12.89
N THR A 53 38.05 -11.54 11.75
CA THR A 53 37.11 -11.18 10.67
C THR A 53 35.67 -11.66 10.91
N GLU A 54 35.34 -12.16 12.11
CA GLU A 54 33.96 -12.46 12.48
C GLU A 54 33.39 -11.38 13.37
N PHE A 55 32.76 -10.39 12.73
CA PHE A 55 31.71 -9.59 13.35
C PHE A 55 30.54 -10.53 13.67
N THR A 56 30.65 -11.29 14.75
CA THR A 56 29.51 -11.99 15.33
C THR A 56 28.59 -10.91 15.86
N VAL A 57 27.44 -10.73 15.21
CA VAL A 57 26.35 -9.90 15.73
C VAL A 57 26.08 -10.41 17.15
N ALA A 58 26.50 -9.62 18.14
CA ALA A 58 26.29 -9.96 19.53
C ALA A 58 24.79 -10.16 19.74
N ASN A 59 24.41 -11.36 20.16
CA ASN A 59 23.05 -11.70 20.58
C ASN A 59 22.75 -10.94 21.88
N ASP A 60 22.47 -9.64 21.79
CA ASP A 60 21.82 -8.92 22.88
C ASP A 60 20.35 -9.38 22.91
N GLU A 61 20.08 -10.38 23.75
CA GLU A 61 18.76 -10.98 23.95
C GLU A 61 17.70 -9.96 24.43
N SER A 62 18.07 -8.71 24.77
CA SER A 62 17.13 -7.69 25.22
C SER A 62 16.35 -7.00 24.08
N ILE A 63 16.78 -7.16 22.82
CA ILE A 63 16.00 -6.80 21.63
C ILE A 63 15.76 -8.10 20.85
N ILE A 64 14.96 -8.97 21.46
CA ILE A 64 14.54 -10.29 20.98
C ILE A 64 14.13 -10.16 19.50
N GLY A 65 14.96 -10.74 18.64
CA GLY A 65 14.76 -10.75 17.20
C GLY A 65 13.40 -11.34 16.88
N CYS A 66 12.67 -10.68 15.99
CA CYS A 66 11.43 -11.21 15.40
C CYS A 66 11.77 -12.36 14.43
N ASN A 67 12.57 -13.32 14.88
CA ASN A 67 13.10 -14.40 14.08
C ASN A 67 12.07 -15.51 14.01
N THR A 68 11.02 -15.29 13.23
CA THR A 68 10.14 -16.36 12.78
C THR A 68 10.76 -17.00 11.54
N TYR A 69 11.31 -18.20 11.71
CA TYR A 69 11.92 -18.95 10.61
C TYR A 69 10.84 -19.65 9.79
N TYR A 70 10.15 -18.90 8.92
CA TYR A 70 9.22 -19.49 7.97
C TYR A 70 9.98 -20.08 6.78
N ASN A 71 9.70 -21.34 6.48
CA ASN A 71 10.45 -22.09 5.48
C ASN A 71 9.97 -21.88 4.03
N THR A 72 9.25 -20.79 3.74
CA THR A 72 8.79 -20.52 2.37
C THR A 72 9.90 -19.87 1.56
N THR A 73 9.87 -20.06 0.24
CA THR A 73 10.86 -19.46 -0.67
C THR A 73 10.92 -17.94 -0.57
N SER A 74 9.78 -17.26 -0.35
CA SER A 74 9.75 -15.81 -0.16
C SER A 74 10.47 -15.39 1.12
N TRP A 75 10.20 -16.07 2.23
CA TRP A 75 10.89 -15.77 3.50
C TRP A 75 12.39 -16.00 3.43
N ARG A 76 12.85 -17.07 2.77
CA ARG A 76 14.29 -17.30 2.54
C ARG A 76 14.94 -16.16 1.76
N TYR A 77 14.30 -15.71 0.68
CA TYR A 77 14.80 -14.58 -0.11
C TYR A 77 14.96 -13.30 0.71
N TYR A 78 13.93 -12.91 1.47
CA TYR A 78 13.99 -11.69 2.28
C TYR A 78 14.95 -11.81 3.48
N ASN A 79 15.10 -13.00 4.06
CA ASN A 79 16.11 -13.25 5.08
C ASN A 79 17.54 -13.10 4.52
N GLU A 80 17.78 -13.57 3.29
CA GLU A 80 19.06 -13.31 2.60
C GLU A 80 19.28 -11.82 2.35
N LEU A 81 18.23 -11.06 2.00
CA LEU A 81 18.33 -9.60 1.84
C LEU A 81 18.65 -8.88 3.16
N ILE A 82 18.09 -9.32 4.29
CA ILE A 82 18.44 -8.78 5.62
C ILE A 82 19.94 -8.94 5.89
N VAL A 83 20.47 -10.16 5.68
CA VAL A 83 21.90 -10.45 5.86
C VAL A 83 22.74 -9.61 4.91
N LEU A 84 22.33 -9.51 3.65
CA LEU A 84 23.03 -8.73 2.64
C LEU A 84 23.07 -7.23 2.98
N ASN A 85 21.95 -6.64 3.40
CA ASN A 85 21.90 -5.23 3.81
C ASN A 85 22.84 -4.97 5.01
N ALA A 86 22.87 -5.88 5.98
CA ALA A 86 23.79 -5.77 7.13
C ALA A 86 25.27 -5.82 6.70
N ASN A 87 25.61 -6.75 5.79
CA ASN A 87 26.96 -6.87 5.25
C ASN A 87 27.37 -5.63 4.42
N LEU A 88 26.47 -5.11 3.58
CA LEU A 88 26.70 -3.89 2.81
C LEU A 88 27.02 -2.70 3.71
N ALA A 89 26.21 -2.47 4.75
CA ALA A 89 26.45 -1.39 5.71
C ALA A 89 27.77 -1.56 6.48
N ALA A 90 28.12 -2.80 6.87
CA ALA A 90 29.38 -3.10 7.55
C ALA A 90 30.60 -2.84 6.64
N SER A 91 30.59 -3.32 5.40
CA SER A 91 31.67 -3.08 4.45
C SER A 91 31.80 -1.60 4.09
N ALA A 92 30.69 -0.85 3.96
CA ALA A 92 30.74 0.59 3.73
C ALA A 92 31.35 1.36 4.93
N ARG A 93 31.07 0.92 6.17
CA ARG A 93 31.72 1.48 7.38
C ARG A 93 33.23 1.25 7.40
N GLU A 94 33.65 0.04 7.06
CA GLU A 94 35.07 -0.31 6.98
C GLU A 94 35.77 0.53 5.91
N ALA A 95 35.17 0.64 4.73
CA ALA A 95 35.67 1.42 3.61
C ALA A 95 35.86 2.91 3.92
N THR A 96 35.00 3.49 4.77
CA THR A 96 35.01 4.91 5.13
C THR A 96 35.90 5.23 6.34
N GLY A 97 36.53 4.22 6.97
CA GLY A 97 37.48 4.43 8.07
C GLY A 97 36.87 5.11 9.29
N VAL A 98 35.59 4.82 9.58
CA VAL A 98 34.83 5.54 10.62
C VAL A 98 35.42 5.33 12.01
N ASP A 99 35.91 6.41 12.61
CA ASP A 99 36.14 6.48 14.06
C ASP A 99 34.84 6.94 14.74
N ILE A 100 34.22 6.04 15.50
CA ILE A 100 33.04 6.33 16.33
C ILE A 100 33.55 6.92 17.65
N SER A 101 34.21 8.08 17.60
CA SER A 101 34.56 8.81 18.82
C SER A 101 33.35 9.56 19.33
N MET A 102 33.02 9.38 20.61
CA MET A 102 31.87 10.04 21.24
C MET A 102 32.19 11.52 21.49
N SER A 103 31.45 12.44 20.88
CA SER A 103 31.34 13.81 21.39
C SER A 103 30.10 13.89 22.29
N HIS A 104 30.32 14.18 23.57
CA HIS A 104 29.25 14.36 24.58
C HIS A 104 28.75 15.81 24.65
N GLU A 105 28.84 16.56 23.55
CA GLU A 105 28.36 17.93 23.53
C GLU A 105 26.82 17.99 23.46
N SER A 106 26.27 19.07 23.99
CA SER A 106 24.84 19.23 24.25
C SER A 106 24.12 19.71 23.00
N SER A 107 23.69 18.78 22.13
CA SER A 107 23.07 19.16 20.85
C SER A 107 21.73 19.90 21.03
N SER A 108 21.54 20.96 20.23
CA SER A 108 20.25 21.64 20.10
C SER A 108 19.16 20.74 19.50
N ILE A 109 19.56 19.69 18.78
CA ILE A 109 18.67 18.67 18.22
C ILE A 109 18.62 17.50 19.21
N PRO A 110 17.45 17.20 19.81
CA PRO A 110 17.32 16.10 20.78
C PRO A 110 17.77 14.76 20.20
N HIS A 111 18.41 13.91 21.03
CA HIS A 111 18.77 12.53 20.69
C HIS A 111 17.53 11.62 20.62
N ARG A 112 16.67 11.87 19.62
CA ARG A 112 15.43 11.14 19.39
C ARG A 112 15.39 10.66 17.95
N LEU A 113 15.34 9.34 17.74
CA LEU A 113 15.12 8.74 16.43
C LEU A 113 13.62 8.63 16.17
N ILE A 114 13.19 9.07 14.99
CA ILE A 114 11.79 9.10 14.58
C ILE A 114 11.65 8.30 13.30
N PHE A 115 10.73 7.33 13.31
CA PHE A 115 10.33 6.57 12.14
C PHE A 115 8.83 6.76 11.89
N THR A 116 8.39 6.66 10.64
CA THR A 116 6.96 6.64 10.30
C THR A 116 6.63 5.42 9.44
N HIS A 117 5.50 4.78 9.70
CA HIS A 117 4.90 3.74 8.86
C HIS A 117 3.46 3.50 9.34
N GLN A 118 2.57 3.01 8.48
CA GLN A 118 1.16 2.73 8.85
C GLN A 118 1.01 1.80 10.07
N TYR A 119 2.04 1.00 10.37
CA TYR A 119 2.11 0.13 11.54
C TYR A 119 3.44 0.29 12.27
N ASN A 120 3.45 0.06 13.58
CA ASN A 120 4.66 -0.02 14.38
C ASN A 120 5.47 -1.28 14.05
N LEU A 121 6.47 -1.16 13.17
CA LEU A 121 7.26 -2.31 12.72
C LEU A 121 8.25 -2.83 13.78
N LEU A 122 8.40 -2.15 14.91
CA LEU A 122 9.17 -2.67 16.03
C LEU A 122 8.41 -3.78 16.78
N GLU A 123 7.10 -3.88 16.59
CA GLU A 123 6.27 -4.97 17.13
C GLU A 123 6.40 -6.23 16.26
N CYS A 124 6.96 -7.30 16.84
CA CYS A 124 7.17 -8.54 16.10
C CYS A 124 5.87 -9.13 15.53
N SER A 125 4.76 -9.03 16.25
CA SER A 125 3.45 -9.52 15.77
C SER A 125 2.98 -8.85 14.47
N ILE A 126 3.53 -7.68 14.14
CA ILE A 126 3.29 -6.96 12.88
C ILE A 126 4.38 -7.33 11.87
N SER A 127 5.65 -7.16 12.24
CA SER A 127 6.77 -7.31 11.30
C SER A 127 6.90 -8.74 10.76
N THR A 128 6.45 -9.76 11.49
CA THR A 128 6.53 -11.17 11.05
C THR A 128 5.36 -11.59 10.15
N ARG A 129 4.38 -10.72 9.87
CA ARG A 129 3.23 -11.04 9.01
C ARG A 129 3.60 -11.06 7.54
N ASP A 130 4.60 -10.27 7.16
CA ASP A 130 5.05 -10.12 5.79
C ASP A 130 6.59 -10.02 5.76
N PRO A 131 7.26 -10.75 4.86
CA PRO A 131 8.71 -10.77 4.84
C PRO A 131 9.33 -9.42 4.42
N GLN A 132 8.66 -8.56 3.65
CA GLN A 132 9.13 -7.20 3.35
C GLN A 132 9.07 -6.32 4.60
N LEU A 133 7.96 -6.39 5.35
CA LEU A 133 7.85 -5.69 6.63
C LEU A 133 8.93 -6.12 7.61
N ASN A 134 9.30 -7.41 7.61
CA ASN A 134 10.41 -7.89 8.42
C ASN A 134 11.75 -7.25 7.99
N VAL A 135 12.03 -7.10 6.69
CA VAL A 135 13.27 -6.43 6.23
C VAL A 135 13.34 -4.98 6.73
N LEU A 136 12.23 -4.23 6.61
CA LEU A 136 12.14 -2.86 7.10
C LEU A 136 12.32 -2.78 8.62
N ALA A 137 11.70 -3.69 9.36
CA ALA A 137 11.84 -3.78 10.81
C ALA A 137 13.27 -4.05 11.25
N GLN A 138 13.97 -4.98 10.59
CA GLN A 138 15.36 -5.29 10.89
C GLN A 138 16.29 -4.12 10.56
N ASN A 139 16.02 -3.38 9.47
CA ASN A 139 16.76 -2.16 9.15
C ASN A 139 16.59 -1.08 10.24
N ALA A 140 15.35 -0.80 10.65
CA ALA A 140 15.08 0.16 11.73
C ALA A 140 15.81 -0.21 13.03
N LYS A 141 15.78 -1.51 13.41
CA LYS A 141 16.49 -2.03 14.58
C LYS A 141 18.00 -1.85 14.46
N ALA A 142 18.58 -2.14 13.29
CA ALA A 142 20.01 -1.92 13.06
C ALA A 142 20.40 -0.44 13.20
N THR A 143 19.59 0.47 12.65
CA THR A 143 19.76 1.92 12.82
C THR A 143 19.73 2.33 14.29
N ILE A 144 18.72 1.87 15.05
CA ILE A 144 18.60 2.16 16.49
C ILE A 144 19.84 1.68 17.25
N GLN A 145 20.29 0.45 16.98
CA GLN A 145 21.47 -0.11 17.66
C GLN A 145 22.74 0.67 17.34
N LEU A 146 22.91 1.12 16.10
CA LEU A 146 24.06 1.91 15.71
C LEU A 146 24.07 3.27 16.42
N TYR A 147 22.92 3.95 16.50
CA TYR A 147 22.82 5.23 17.20
C TYR A 147 22.97 5.10 18.72
N LYS A 148 22.52 3.98 19.33
CA LYS A 148 22.75 3.69 20.76
C LYS A 148 24.23 3.62 21.14
N GLN A 149 25.11 3.28 20.21
CA GLN A 149 26.56 3.26 20.46
C GLN A 149 27.13 4.67 20.67
N VAL A 150 26.50 5.68 20.05
CA VAL A 150 26.92 7.09 20.16
C VAL A 150 26.12 7.85 21.22
N TRP A 151 24.83 7.52 21.34
CA TRP A 151 23.89 8.13 22.28
C TRP A 151 23.24 7.04 23.15
N PRO A 152 23.85 6.69 24.29
CA PRO A 152 23.30 5.69 25.20
C PRO A 152 21.89 6.02 25.73
N ASP A 153 21.54 7.30 25.72
CA ASP A 153 20.27 7.87 26.16
C ASP A 153 19.26 8.12 25.01
N VAL A 154 19.53 7.62 23.81
CA VAL A 154 18.68 7.87 22.63
C VAL A 154 17.24 7.40 22.83
N GLU A 155 16.30 8.31 22.58
CA GLU A 155 14.88 8.02 22.54
C GLU A 155 14.48 7.49 21.16
N VAL A 156 13.53 6.55 21.11
CA VAL A 156 13.00 6.04 19.83
C VAL A 156 11.50 6.27 19.80
N THR A 157 11.05 6.97 18.77
CA THR A 157 9.64 7.15 18.43
C THR A 157 9.35 6.47 17.11
N PHE A 158 8.29 5.67 17.08
CA PHE A 158 7.76 5.08 15.86
C PHE A 158 6.31 5.53 15.70
N LEU A 159 6.01 6.27 14.65
CA LEU A 159 4.71 6.92 14.43
C LEU A 159 3.85 6.09 13.45
N THR A 160 2.69 5.64 13.93
CA THR A 160 1.59 5.08 13.13
C THR A 160 0.67 6.18 12.59
N ASP A 161 -0.27 5.82 11.70
CA ASP A 161 -1.27 6.76 11.19
C ASP A 161 -2.08 7.42 12.33
N GLU A 162 -2.42 6.67 13.38
CA GLU A 162 -3.14 7.19 14.55
C GLU A 162 -2.29 8.23 15.31
N GLN A 163 -1.02 7.93 15.54
CA GLN A 163 -0.10 8.84 16.23
C GLN A 163 0.21 10.08 15.38
N CYS A 164 0.25 9.93 14.05
CA CYS A 164 0.33 11.06 13.13
C CYS A 164 -0.90 11.97 13.23
N ILE A 165 -2.11 11.40 13.29
CA ILE A 165 -3.34 12.16 13.51
C ILE A 165 -3.29 12.93 14.83
N ASP A 166 -2.81 12.30 15.90
CA ASP A 166 -2.67 12.95 17.20
C ASP A 166 -1.67 14.12 17.15
N ALA A 167 -0.50 13.93 16.52
CA ALA A 167 0.49 14.98 16.34
C ALA A 167 -0.03 16.16 15.50
N ILE A 168 -0.82 15.89 14.45
CA ILE A 168 -1.47 16.92 13.64
C ILE A 168 -2.55 17.65 14.44
N ARG A 169 -3.34 16.92 15.22
CA ARG A 169 -4.40 17.52 16.05
C ARG A 169 -3.83 18.51 17.07
N GLU A 170 -2.69 18.19 17.66
CA GLU A 170 -2.03 19.03 18.67
C GLU A 170 -1.48 20.33 18.08
N THR A 171 -0.95 20.28 16.86
CA THR A 171 -0.15 21.39 16.31
C THR A 171 -0.86 22.18 15.21
N HIS A 172 -1.51 21.49 14.28
CA HIS A 172 -2.07 22.02 13.05
C HIS A 172 -3.41 21.33 12.72
N PRO A 173 -4.42 21.39 13.61
CA PRO A 173 -5.66 20.62 13.46
C PRO A 173 -6.42 20.91 12.16
N GLY A 174 -6.22 22.09 11.56
CA GLY A 174 -6.79 22.45 10.26
C GLY A 174 -6.32 21.58 9.08
N LEU A 175 -5.25 20.80 9.25
CA LEU A 175 -4.73 19.87 8.24
C LEU A 175 -5.37 18.48 8.31
N LEU A 176 -6.04 18.13 9.41
CA LEU A 176 -6.68 16.80 9.56
C LEU A 176 -7.67 16.49 8.45
N ARG A 177 -8.44 17.48 8.00
CA ARG A 177 -9.41 17.32 6.90
C ARG A 177 -8.79 16.87 5.57
N TRP A 178 -7.48 17.11 5.40
CA TRP A 178 -6.75 16.70 4.22
C TRP A 178 -6.04 15.37 4.43
N TYR A 179 -5.57 15.09 5.65
CA TYR A 179 -4.72 13.93 5.96
C TYR A 179 -5.33 12.60 5.53
N ASP A 180 -6.62 12.38 5.78
CA ASP A 180 -7.32 11.15 5.41
C ASP A 180 -7.45 10.96 3.89
N LEU A 181 -7.38 12.04 3.12
CA LEU A 181 -7.43 12.03 1.65
C LEU A 181 -6.05 11.83 1.02
N LEU A 182 -4.98 11.87 1.83
CA LEU A 182 -3.62 11.74 1.32
C LEU A 182 -3.22 10.28 1.12
N ARG A 183 -2.51 10.05 0.02
CA ARG A 183 -1.78 8.80 -0.21
C ARG A 183 -0.67 8.65 0.84
N GLY A 184 -0.31 7.40 1.17
CA GLY A 184 0.62 7.07 2.26
C GLY A 184 1.93 7.86 2.26
N MET A 185 2.56 8.10 1.11
CA MET A 185 3.80 8.89 1.05
C MET A 185 3.59 10.34 1.51
N TYR A 186 2.49 10.98 1.10
CA TYR A 186 2.16 12.36 1.47
C TYR A 186 1.67 12.46 2.92
N LYS A 187 1.03 11.41 3.44
CA LYS A 187 0.76 11.29 4.88
C LYS A 187 2.07 11.30 5.68
N GLY A 188 3.07 10.54 5.24
CA GLY A 188 4.40 10.51 5.85
C GLY A 188 5.10 11.87 5.82
N ASP A 189 5.01 12.60 4.70
CA ASP A 189 5.58 13.96 4.57
C ASP A 189 5.01 14.93 5.60
N LEU A 190 3.68 14.96 5.73
CA LEU A 190 3.04 15.84 6.69
C LEU A 190 3.31 15.40 8.14
N CYS A 191 3.22 14.10 8.41
CA CYS A 191 3.42 13.56 9.75
C CYS A 191 4.83 13.82 10.29
N ARG A 192 5.88 13.53 9.50
CA ARG A 192 7.26 13.73 9.94
C ARG A 192 7.56 15.19 10.25
N ALA A 193 7.09 16.11 9.40
CA ALA A 193 7.31 17.54 9.59
C ALA A 193 6.58 18.06 10.84
N VAL A 194 5.31 17.68 11.01
CA VAL A 194 4.51 18.06 12.18
C VAL A 194 5.13 17.55 13.49
N TYR A 195 5.56 16.29 13.51
CA TYR A 195 6.17 15.72 14.72
C TYR A 195 7.50 16.39 15.04
N LEU A 196 8.38 16.58 14.05
CA LEU A 196 9.64 17.29 14.20
C LEU A 196 9.45 18.73 14.70
N PHE A 197 8.40 19.44 14.25
CA PHE A 197 8.13 20.79 14.72
C PHE A 197 7.87 20.84 16.22
N SER A 198 7.13 19.88 16.79
CA SER A 198 6.83 19.87 18.22
C SER A 198 7.99 19.38 19.07
N HIS A 199 8.64 18.32 18.59
CA HIS A 199 9.49 17.47 19.42
C HIS A 199 10.97 17.56 19.07
N GLY A 200 11.31 18.03 17.87
CA GLY A 200 12.65 17.91 17.30
C GLY A 200 13.10 16.46 17.17
N GLY A 201 14.37 16.26 16.80
CA GLY A 201 15.02 14.95 16.69
C GLY A 201 15.49 14.63 15.28
N TYR A 202 15.70 13.35 15.02
CA TYR A 202 16.25 12.76 13.80
C TYR A 202 15.24 11.82 13.18
N TYR A 203 14.60 12.27 12.11
CA TYR A 203 13.70 11.46 11.30
C TYR A 203 14.45 10.61 10.27
N PHE A 204 14.00 9.38 10.11
CA PHE A 204 14.45 8.43 9.09
C PHE A 204 13.25 7.80 8.39
N ASP A 205 13.30 7.74 7.05
CA ASP A 205 12.51 6.74 6.33
C ASP A 205 13.00 5.35 6.76
N ILE A 206 12.05 4.43 6.92
CA ILE A 206 12.35 3.10 7.45
C ILE A 206 13.21 2.25 6.52
N ASP A 207 13.30 2.63 5.25
CA ASP A 207 14.10 1.96 4.23
C ASP A 207 15.46 2.64 3.98
N LEU A 208 15.87 3.62 4.78
CA LEU A 208 17.22 4.20 4.70
C LEU A 208 18.25 3.26 5.37
N LEU A 209 19.28 2.81 4.63
CA LEU A 209 20.30 1.91 5.19
C LEU A 209 21.43 2.73 5.81
N VAL A 210 21.51 2.75 7.14
CA VAL A 210 22.52 3.56 7.83
C VAL A 210 23.88 2.88 7.84
N VAL A 211 24.86 3.57 7.24
CA VAL A 211 26.27 3.22 7.28
C VAL A 211 26.86 3.77 8.57
N LYS A 212 26.76 5.08 8.79
CA LYS A 212 27.33 5.81 9.94
C LYS A 212 26.28 6.73 10.58
N PRO A 213 26.24 6.87 11.92
CA PRO A 213 25.43 7.89 12.57
C PRO A 213 25.81 9.31 12.12
N VAL A 214 24.84 10.11 11.72
CA VAL A 214 25.00 11.56 11.59
C VAL A 214 24.91 12.17 12.98
N VAL A 215 26.03 12.71 13.48
CA VAL A 215 26.13 13.40 14.77
C VAL A 215 26.27 14.89 14.49
N ILE A 216 25.27 15.67 14.88
CA ILE A 216 25.14 17.08 14.51
C ILE A 216 25.66 17.98 15.63
N SER A 217 26.52 18.93 15.25
CA SER A 217 27.07 19.97 16.12
C SER A 217 25.98 20.82 16.79
N ASP A 218 26.26 21.32 17.99
CA ASP A 218 25.32 22.07 18.83
C ASP A 218 24.79 23.37 18.18
N ASP A 219 25.55 23.97 17.27
CA ASP A 219 25.18 25.19 16.54
C ASP A 219 24.20 24.93 15.37
N VAL A 220 24.10 23.69 14.90
CA VAL A 220 23.20 23.32 13.81
C VAL A 220 21.79 23.05 14.35
N LEU A 221 20.81 23.76 13.81
CA LEU A 221 19.40 23.68 14.19
C LEU A 221 18.56 22.85 13.21
N PHE A 222 19.08 22.59 12.01
CA PHE A 222 18.43 21.85 10.95
C PHE A 222 19.44 21.13 10.06
N ALA A 223 19.17 19.87 9.72
CA ALA A 223 19.91 19.15 8.71
C ALA A 223 18.98 18.30 7.82
N THR A 224 19.32 18.18 6.55
CA THR A 224 18.62 17.30 5.59
C THR A 224 19.51 17.03 4.38
N VAL A 225 18.97 16.36 3.35
CA VAL A 225 19.72 15.91 2.18
C VAL A 225 19.22 16.62 0.93
N LYS A 226 20.11 17.16 0.10
CA LYS A 226 19.84 17.56 -1.29
C LYS A 226 19.59 16.30 -2.11
N GLY A 227 18.40 16.16 -2.69
CA GLY A 227 18.10 15.00 -3.52
C GLY A 227 18.90 14.97 -4.81
N VAL A 228 18.89 13.84 -5.49
CA VAL A 228 19.41 13.75 -6.86
C VAL A 228 18.69 14.76 -7.75
N ASP A 229 19.44 15.41 -8.66
CA ASP A 229 18.95 16.48 -9.53
C ASP A 229 18.46 17.75 -8.79
N PHE A 230 18.97 18.00 -7.58
CA PHE A 230 18.71 19.24 -6.85
C PHE A 230 19.08 20.48 -7.70
N PRO A 231 18.21 21.52 -7.78
CA PRO A 231 17.02 21.77 -6.95
C PRO A 231 15.70 21.21 -7.51
N SER A 232 15.71 20.52 -8.66
CA SER A 232 14.46 20.16 -9.37
C SER A 232 13.56 19.20 -8.58
N MET A 233 14.16 18.26 -7.84
CA MET A 233 13.47 17.28 -7.01
C MET A 233 13.27 17.72 -5.56
N GLY A 234 13.83 18.87 -5.17
CA GLY A 234 13.83 19.36 -3.79
C GLY A 234 14.71 18.52 -2.85
N PHE A 235 14.42 18.58 -1.54
CA PHE A 235 15.18 17.83 -0.55
C PHE A 235 14.77 16.35 -0.48
N PHE A 236 15.77 15.46 -0.39
CA PHE A 236 15.59 14.05 -0.06
C PHE A 236 15.29 13.89 1.44
N GLN A 237 14.03 14.05 1.78
CA GLN A 237 13.49 14.03 3.14
C GLN A 237 13.44 12.63 3.81
N ALA A 238 14.15 11.64 3.28
CA ALA A 238 14.33 10.35 3.96
C ALA A 238 15.21 10.49 5.22
N PHE A 239 15.94 11.60 5.34
CA PHE A 239 16.60 12.03 6.56
C PHE A 239 16.32 13.51 6.82
N ILE A 240 15.87 13.82 8.03
CA ILE A 240 15.73 15.21 8.52
C ILE A 240 16.12 15.21 10.00
N ALA A 241 16.99 16.14 10.39
CA ALA A 241 17.23 16.45 11.79
C ALA A 241 16.83 17.88 12.09
N ALA A 242 16.13 18.14 13.19
CA ALA A 242 15.69 19.49 13.52
C ALA A 242 15.56 19.72 15.02
N ALA A 243 15.92 20.92 15.46
CA ALA A 243 15.57 21.39 16.80
C ALA A 243 14.05 21.56 16.93
N PRO A 244 13.46 21.41 18.13
CA PRO A 244 12.05 21.70 18.36
C PRO A 244 11.72 23.14 17.93
N ARG A 245 10.56 23.31 17.28
CA ARG A 245 10.07 24.59 16.74
C ARG A 245 11.00 25.23 15.70
N ASN A 246 11.77 24.41 14.97
CA ASN A 246 12.60 24.90 13.88
C ASN A 246 11.76 25.65 12.82
N ARG A 247 12.26 26.81 12.37
CA ARG A 247 11.53 27.72 11.47
C ARG A 247 11.34 27.15 10.06
N ILE A 248 12.31 26.40 9.55
CA ILE A 248 12.21 25.73 8.24
C ILE A 248 11.09 24.68 8.30
N VAL A 249 11.07 23.86 9.36
CA VAL A 249 10.04 22.83 9.52
C VAL A 249 8.65 23.46 9.65
N ALA A 250 8.51 24.51 10.48
CA ALA A 250 7.26 25.26 10.63
C ALA A 250 6.76 25.81 9.29
N LYS A 251 7.65 26.44 8.52
CA LYS A 251 7.32 27.02 7.22
C LYS A 251 6.98 25.95 6.19
N SER A 252 7.63 24.78 6.23
CA SER A 252 7.30 23.65 5.36
C SER A 252 5.87 23.14 5.59
N ILE A 253 5.43 23.03 6.85
CA ILE A 253 4.06 22.65 7.20
C ILE A 253 3.05 23.67 6.63
N GLU A 254 3.34 24.97 6.74
CA GLU A 254 2.51 26.03 6.16
C GLU A 254 2.38 25.88 4.64
N LEU A 255 3.51 25.71 3.94
CA LEU A 255 3.56 25.56 2.48
C LEU A 255 2.81 24.30 2.01
N MET A 256 2.98 23.17 2.70
CA MET A 256 2.19 21.96 2.44
C MET A 256 0.68 22.23 2.63
N GLY A 257 0.29 22.90 3.71
CA GLY A 257 -1.10 23.26 3.98
C GLY A 257 -1.72 24.16 2.90
N LEU A 258 -0.96 25.13 2.39
CA LEU A 258 -1.39 25.99 1.27
C LEU A 258 -1.60 25.17 -0.01
N LYS A 259 -0.65 24.30 -0.36
CA LYS A 259 -0.71 23.43 -1.53
C LYS A 259 -1.91 22.48 -1.47
N LEU A 260 -2.15 21.87 -0.32
CA LEU A 260 -3.31 21.01 -0.07
C LEU A 260 -4.64 21.77 -0.24
N LYS A 261 -4.70 23.02 0.25
CA LYS A 261 -5.87 23.88 0.10
C LYS A 261 -6.13 24.25 -1.37
N GLU A 262 -5.08 24.62 -2.11
CA GLU A 262 -5.17 24.99 -3.53
C GLU A 262 -5.71 23.82 -4.37
N LYS A 263 -5.15 22.62 -4.15
CA LYS A 263 -5.50 21.42 -4.91
C LYS A 263 -6.74 20.70 -4.38
N ARG A 264 -7.38 21.23 -3.32
CA ARG A 264 -8.51 20.60 -2.61
C ARG A 264 -8.20 19.14 -2.20
N GLY A 265 -6.97 18.88 -1.78
CA GLY A 265 -6.50 17.54 -1.42
C GLY A 265 -6.17 16.62 -2.61
N ASN A 266 -6.50 17.01 -3.85
CA ASN A 266 -6.19 16.23 -5.04
C ASN A 266 -4.79 16.56 -5.58
N LEU A 267 -3.77 15.97 -4.96
CA LEU A 267 -2.41 15.98 -5.46
C LEU A 267 -2.31 14.98 -6.63
N ALA A 268 -2.58 15.44 -7.85
CA ALA A 268 -2.36 14.65 -9.06
C ALA A 268 -0.86 14.28 -9.22
N ASN A 269 -0.61 13.22 -9.99
CA ASN A 269 0.55 12.30 -9.94
C ASN A 269 2.00 12.84 -9.99
N ASP A 270 2.26 14.14 -10.10
CA ASP A 270 3.63 14.65 -10.33
C ASP A 270 4.11 15.70 -9.31
N GLU A 271 3.34 15.97 -8.26
CA GLU A 271 3.72 17.00 -7.29
C GLU A 271 4.36 16.39 -6.03
N HIS A 272 5.66 16.57 -5.88
CA HIS A 272 6.38 16.35 -4.62
C HIS A 272 5.85 17.33 -3.56
N LEU A 273 5.14 16.82 -2.55
CA LEU A 273 4.56 17.63 -1.48
C LEU A 273 5.65 18.05 -0.48
N GLY A 274 6.20 17.09 0.26
CA GLY A 274 7.24 17.32 1.28
C GLY A 274 8.56 17.87 0.73
N PRO A 275 9.20 17.23 -0.27
CA PRO A 275 10.54 17.60 -0.74
C PRO A 275 10.65 19.07 -1.18
N MET A 276 9.64 19.52 -1.94
CA MET A 276 9.60 20.88 -2.47
C MET A 276 9.19 21.90 -1.42
N ALA A 277 8.21 21.57 -0.55
CA ALA A 277 7.80 22.46 0.52
C ALA A 277 8.95 22.69 1.52
N LEU A 278 9.72 21.66 1.85
CA LEU A 278 10.86 21.77 2.75
C LEU A 278 12.00 22.59 2.13
N MET A 279 12.31 22.38 0.85
CA MET A 279 13.29 23.22 0.14
C MET A 279 12.83 24.68 0.09
N GLN A 280 11.60 24.95 -0.33
CA GLN A 280 11.06 26.31 -0.40
C GLN A 280 11.04 27.01 0.96
N ALA A 281 10.73 26.28 2.03
CA ALA A 281 10.80 26.79 3.39
C ALA A 281 12.21 27.24 3.77
N TRP A 282 13.23 26.41 3.47
CA TRP A 282 14.63 26.78 3.70
C TRP A 282 15.04 28.02 2.91
N LEU A 283 14.68 28.08 1.62
CA LEU A 283 14.98 29.24 0.76
C LEU A 283 14.37 30.54 1.32
N GLN A 284 13.13 30.47 1.82
CA GLN A 284 12.42 31.63 2.39
C GLN A 284 12.97 32.06 3.74
N GLU A 285 13.20 31.14 4.67
CA GLU A 285 13.65 31.46 6.03
C GLU A 285 15.08 32.03 6.06
N TYR A 286 15.94 31.61 5.12
CA TYR A 286 17.34 32.04 5.05
C TYR A 286 17.64 33.01 3.91
N ASN A 287 16.62 33.47 3.17
CA ASN A 287 16.76 34.35 2.01
C ASN A 287 17.80 33.83 0.99
N VAL A 288 17.82 32.52 0.75
CA VAL A 288 18.77 31.89 -0.17
C VAL A 288 18.29 32.15 -1.60
N THR A 289 19.08 32.89 -2.38
CA THR A 289 18.75 33.22 -3.77
C THR A 289 19.21 32.16 -4.77
N ASP A 290 20.22 31.37 -4.40
CA ASP A 290 20.77 30.30 -5.22
C ASP A 290 20.77 28.98 -4.41
N PRO A 291 19.83 28.06 -4.68
CA PRO A 291 19.76 26.79 -3.97
C PRO A 291 21.04 25.96 -4.14
N THR A 292 21.78 26.15 -5.24
CA THR A 292 23.00 25.38 -5.53
C THR A 292 24.20 25.84 -4.70
N SER A 293 24.11 26.99 -4.02
CA SER A 293 25.17 27.51 -3.17
C SER A 293 25.44 26.61 -1.94
N ARG A 294 26.62 26.81 -1.32
CA ARG A 294 27.31 25.87 -0.39
C ARG A 294 26.42 25.26 0.71
N ASN A 295 26.83 24.06 1.13
CA ASN A 295 26.11 23.13 2.01
C ASN A 295 25.96 23.50 3.48
N MET A 296 26.65 24.54 3.96
CA MET A 296 26.63 24.90 5.37
C MET A 296 26.51 26.40 5.60
N ASN A 297 25.52 26.78 6.40
CA ASN A 297 25.60 27.95 7.27
C ASN A 297 25.65 27.46 8.72
N HIS A 298 25.96 28.33 9.68
CA HIS A 298 26.14 27.92 11.08
C HIS A 298 24.92 27.20 11.70
N GLU A 299 23.71 27.34 11.14
CA GLU A 299 22.48 26.73 11.68
C GLU A 299 21.92 25.59 10.80
N VAL A 300 22.42 25.42 9.57
CA VAL A 300 21.88 24.49 8.57
C VAL A 300 22.99 23.64 7.97
N TRP A 301 22.85 22.33 8.07
CA TRP A 301 23.74 21.35 7.45
C TRP A 301 23.04 20.55 6.35
N LEU A 302 23.49 20.71 5.11
CA LEU A 302 22.95 19.97 3.96
C LEU A 302 23.92 18.86 3.54
N LEU A 303 23.45 17.62 3.54
CA LEU A 303 24.10 16.49 2.88
C LEU A 303 23.66 16.44 1.41
N THR A 304 24.28 15.58 0.60
CA THR A 304 23.89 15.37 -0.80
C THR A 304 23.68 13.89 -1.12
N GLU A 305 22.59 13.59 -1.81
CA GLU A 305 22.35 12.28 -2.42
C GLU A 305 23.06 12.20 -3.78
N LYS A 306 23.92 11.20 -3.97
CA LYS A 306 24.68 10.98 -5.21
C LYS A 306 24.48 9.56 -5.74
N TYR A 307 24.64 9.40 -7.05
CA TYR A 307 24.75 8.09 -7.67
C TYR A 307 26.02 7.38 -7.18
N LEU A 308 25.94 6.06 -6.97
CA LEU A 308 27.08 5.26 -6.51
C LEU A 308 28.27 5.35 -7.47
N GLU A 309 28.05 5.44 -8.78
CA GLU A 309 29.12 5.57 -9.77
C GLU A 309 29.98 6.82 -9.50
N GLU A 310 29.36 7.90 -9.04
CA GLU A 310 30.06 9.13 -8.64
C GLU A 310 30.84 8.89 -7.35
N VAL A 311 30.23 8.23 -6.36
CA VAL A 311 30.88 7.96 -5.08
C VAL A 311 32.04 6.96 -5.22
N GLN A 312 31.94 5.96 -6.09
CA GLN A 312 33.02 4.98 -6.34
C GLN A 312 34.26 5.62 -6.97
N SER A 313 34.11 6.76 -7.65
CA SER A 313 35.27 7.53 -8.13
C SER A 313 36.10 8.11 -6.97
N ILE A 314 35.46 8.32 -5.82
CA ILE A 314 36.07 8.86 -4.60
C ILE A 314 36.45 7.72 -3.64
N GLN A 315 35.58 6.71 -3.49
CA GLN A 315 35.73 5.59 -2.57
C GLN A 315 35.41 4.25 -3.28
N PRO A 316 36.38 3.66 -4.01
CA PRO A 316 36.18 2.45 -4.82
C PRO A 316 35.82 1.20 -4.01
N SER A 317 36.06 1.22 -2.70
CA SER A 317 35.80 0.11 -1.77
C SER A 317 34.33 -0.01 -1.35
N ILE A 318 33.48 0.98 -1.64
CA ILE A 318 32.07 0.92 -1.29
C ILE A 318 31.33 -0.09 -2.18
N PRO A 319 30.66 -1.11 -1.59
CA PRO A 319 30.03 -2.16 -2.36
C PRO A 319 28.71 -1.72 -3.01
N LEU A 320 28.47 -2.21 -4.22
CA LEU A 320 27.20 -2.14 -4.96
C LEU A 320 26.11 -2.95 -4.26
N GLN A 321 24.88 -2.46 -4.30
CA GLN A 321 23.72 -3.24 -3.88
C GLN A 321 23.38 -4.28 -4.97
N VAL A 322 23.77 -5.53 -4.75
CA VAL A 322 23.57 -6.64 -5.70
C VAL A 322 22.57 -7.63 -5.14
N ILE A 323 21.45 -7.85 -5.84
CA ILE A 323 20.42 -8.80 -5.40
C ILE A 323 20.98 -10.25 -5.42
N PRO A 324 20.67 -11.09 -4.41
CA PRO A 324 21.04 -12.50 -4.42
C PRO A 324 20.56 -13.23 -5.68
N THR A 325 21.46 -14.00 -6.29
CA THR A 325 21.12 -14.89 -7.41
C THR A 325 20.48 -16.19 -6.92
N GLY A 326 19.85 -16.96 -7.80
CA GLY A 326 19.31 -18.29 -7.45
C GLY A 326 17.83 -18.34 -7.03
N HIS A 327 17.15 -17.19 -6.91
CA HIS A 327 15.72 -17.12 -6.55
C HIS A 327 14.75 -17.09 -7.74
N GLY A 328 15.18 -17.54 -8.92
CA GLY A 328 14.31 -18.00 -10.02
C GLY A 328 13.39 -16.99 -10.71
N GLY A 329 13.68 -15.69 -10.64
CA GLY A 329 13.02 -14.69 -11.48
C GLY A 329 14.06 -13.84 -12.21
N LYS A 330 13.73 -13.36 -13.42
CA LYS A 330 14.41 -12.16 -13.94
C LYS A 330 14.10 -11.07 -12.92
N SER A 331 15.04 -10.74 -12.03
CA SER A 331 14.87 -9.62 -11.13
C SER A 331 14.68 -8.41 -12.03
N LEU A 332 13.45 -7.91 -12.11
CA LEU A 332 13.20 -6.62 -12.73
C LEU A 332 13.76 -5.61 -11.74
N PHE A 333 15.05 -5.34 -11.85
CA PHE A 333 15.64 -4.11 -11.38
C PHE A 333 14.88 -3.00 -12.12
N ARG A 334 13.76 -2.51 -11.56
CA ARG A 334 13.24 -1.19 -11.94
C ARG A 334 14.19 -0.20 -11.25
N GLY A 335 15.37 -0.03 -11.85
CA GLY A 335 16.52 0.66 -11.29
C GLY A 335 16.35 2.17 -11.22
N GLY A 336 15.44 2.66 -10.38
CA GLY A 336 15.30 4.09 -10.14
C GLY A 336 15.89 4.58 -8.81
N ALA A 337 16.02 3.71 -7.80
CA ALA A 337 16.28 4.17 -6.42
C ALA A 337 17.29 3.31 -5.62
N CYS A 338 17.89 2.26 -6.21
CA CYS A 338 19.03 1.58 -5.59
C CYS A 338 20.34 2.31 -5.93
N ASN A 339 21.40 2.03 -5.17
CA ASN A 339 22.75 2.53 -5.44
C ASN A 339 22.84 4.06 -5.40
N PHE A 340 22.13 4.67 -4.48
CA PHE A 340 22.29 6.07 -4.12
C PHE A 340 22.88 6.16 -2.72
N PHE A 341 23.72 7.16 -2.52
CA PHE A 341 24.42 7.39 -1.28
C PHE A 341 24.18 8.79 -0.81
N VAL A 342 24.06 8.95 0.50
CA VAL A 342 24.06 10.26 1.13
C VAL A 342 25.45 10.52 1.67
N VAL A 343 26.07 11.57 1.15
CA VAL A 343 27.42 11.99 1.48
C VAL A 343 27.43 13.41 2.02
N ASP A 344 28.41 13.73 2.85
CA ASP A 344 28.79 15.12 3.10
C ASP A 344 29.84 15.52 2.07
N GLU A 345 29.59 16.57 1.28
CA GLU A 345 30.51 17.02 0.24
C GLU A 345 31.74 17.76 0.79
N ILE A 346 31.78 18.07 2.09
CA ILE A 346 32.91 18.78 2.69
C ILE A 346 34.07 17.82 2.99
N ASP A 347 33.76 16.63 3.47
CA ASP A 347 34.75 15.63 3.88
C ASP A 347 34.61 14.28 3.17
N ASP A 348 33.68 14.19 2.21
CA ASP A 348 33.32 12.97 1.47
C ASP A 348 32.88 11.80 2.38
N SER A 349 32.43 12.10 3.60
CA SER A 349 31.88 11.08 4.52
C SER A 349 30.58 10.50 3.97
N VAL A 350 30.47 9.17 3.97
CA VAL A 350 29.26 8.45 3.54
C VAL A 350 28.44 8.03 4.75
N TYR A 351 27.19 8.47 4.81
CA TYR A 351 26.31 8.23 5.96
C TYR A 351 25.27 7.14 5.70
N PHE A 352 24.70 7.09 4.50
CA PHE A 352 23.57 6.21 4.18
C PHE A 352 23.69 5.63 2.78
N TYR A 353 23.10 4.44 2.56
CA TYR A 353 22.49 4.15 1.26
C TYR A 353 21.05 4.66 1.30
N SER A 354 20.58 5.29 0.24
CA SER A 354 19.24 5.89 0.20
C SER A 354 18.12 4.87 0.39
N ARG A 355 18.35 3.59 0.07
CA ARG A 355 17.39 2.49 0.17
C ARG A 355 18.04 1.18 0.61
N VAL A 356 17.31 0.36 1.36
CA VAL A 356 17.63 -1.06 1.58
C VAL A 356 17.16 -1.92 0.42
N LEU A 357 17.82 -3.07 0.21
CA LEU A 357 17.31 -4.09 -0.69
C LEU A 357 16.07 -4.78 -0.09
N GLY A 358 15.09 -5.07 -0.92
CA GLY A 358 13.84 -5.76 -0.58
C GLY A 358 12.61 -4.85 -0.52
N THR A 359 12.76 -3.56 -0.81
CA THR A 359 11.64 -2.62 -0.89
C THR A 359 11.05 -2.55 -2.30
N ALA A 360 9.87 -1.95 -2.42
CA ALA A 360 9.22 -1.73 -3.71
C ALA A 360 10.08 -0.95 -4.71
N TRP A 361 11.01 -0.13 -4.22
CA TRP A 361 11.88 0.74 -5.02
C TRP A 361 13.28 0.18 -5.20
N CYS A 362 13.70 -0.75 -4.35
CA CYS A 362 15.02 -1.36 -4.44
C CYS A 362 14.99 -2.86 -4.15
N GLY A 363 15.25 -3.68 -5.17
CA GLY A 363 15.39 -5.12 -5.01
C GLY A 363 14.08 -5.91 -4.81
N MET A 364 12.92 -5.41 -5.25
CA MET A 364 11.67 -6.18 -5.18
C MET A 364 11.65 -7.36 -6.16
N ARG A 365 11.24 -8.55 -5.70
CA ARG A 365 10.96 -9.69 -6.57
C ARG A 365 9.63 -9.46 -7.30
N ASN A 366 9.59 -9.67 -8.62
CA ASN A 366 8.32 -9.63 -9.36
C ASN A 366 7.43 -10.80 -8.92
N PRO A 367 6.25 -10.56 -8.32
CA PRO A 367 5.35 -11.63 -7.89
C PRO A 367 4.80 -12.45 -9.08
N LEU A 368 4.89 -11.94 -10.31
CA LEU A 368 4.32 -12.55 -11.52
C LEU A 368 5.31 -13.39 -12.34
N SER A 369 6.45 -13.81 -11.79
CA SER A 369 7.36 -14.74 -12.48
C SER A 369 6.97 -16.19 -12.18
N PRO A 370 6.23 -16.90 -13.08
CA PRO A 370 5.88 -18.31 -12.87
C PRO A 370 7.14 -19.18 -12.87
N TRP A 371 7.25 -20.07 -11.88
CA TRP A 371 8.20 -21.17 -11.92
C TRP A 371 7.75 -22.25 -12.91
N PRO A 372 8.66 -23.03 -13.51
CA PRO A 372 8.32 -24.16 -14.36
C PRO A 372 7.89 -25.37 -13.51
N GLU A 373 6.73 -25.31 -12.87
CA GLU A 373 6.17 -26.40 -12.03
C GLU A 373 5.30 -27.41 -12.81
N LYS A 374 5.43 -27.49 -14.14
CA LYS A 374 4.62 -28.41 -14.97
C LYS A 374 4.88 -29.91 -14.76
N LYS A 375 5.81 -30.34 -13.89
CA LYS A 375 6.16 -31.76 -13.71
C LYS A 375 5.62 -32.46 -12.46
N MET A 376 4.97 -31.75 -11.53
CA MET A 376 4.51 -32.33 -10.26
C MET A 376 2.97 -32.48 -10.15
N MET A 377 2.23 -32.38 -11.25
CA MET A 377 0.76 -32.54 -11.28
C MET A 377 0.30 -33.87 -11.90
N LYS A 378 0.74 -35.00 -11.33
CA LYS A 378 0.11 -36.31 -11.57
C LYS A 378 0.11 -37.14 -10.29
N ARG A 379 -0.79 -36.77 -9.37
CA ARG A 379 -1.49 -37.63 -8.39
C ARG A 379 -1.95 -36.74 -7.25
N ILE A 380 -3.24 -36.48 -7.18
CA ILE A 380 -4.06 -36.55 -5.97
C ILE A 380 -5.51 -36.48 -6.44
N THR A 381 -6.24 -37.57 -6.24
CA THR A 381 -7.70 -37.59 -6.32
C THR A 381 -8.14 -38.57 -5.24
N ARG A 382 -8.80 -38.08 -4.19
CA ARG A 382 -10.02 -38.66 -3.58
C ARG A 382 -10.39 -38.05 -2.22
N LYS A 383 -11.71 -37.80 -2.13
CA LYS A 383 -12.66 -37.78 -1.00
C LYS A 383 -12.43 -36.81 0.16
N CYS A 384 -13.39 -35.87 0.26
CA CYS A 384 -13.66 -35.06 1.43
C CYS A 384 -14.15 -35.93 2.59
N SER A 385 -13.39 -35.91 3.68
CA SER A 385 -13.86 -36.16 5.04
C SER A 385 -12.98 -35.32 5.96
N LEU A 386 -13.64 -34.56 6.83
CA LEU A 386 -13.09 -33.66 7.83
C LEU A 386 -11.73 -34.06 8.40
N SER A 387 -10.71 -33.23 8.18
CA SER A 387 -9.81 -32.77 9.24
C SER A 387 -9.32 -31.36 8.89
N HIS A 388 -9.69 -30.38 9.72
CA HIS A 388 -8.93 -29.15 9.81
C HIS A 388 -7.58 -29.51 10.45
N HIS A 389 -6.63 -29.95 9.62
CA HIS A 389 -5.23 -29.91 9.99
C HIS A 389 -4.65 -28.56 9.54
N ASN A 390 -4.05 -27.87 10.51
CA ASN A 390 -3.35 -26.61 10.40
C ASN A 390 -2.33 -26.60 9.25
N THR A 391 -2.76 -26.21 8.06
CA THR A 391 -1.86 -25.70 7.02
C THR A 391 -1.97 -24.18 7.05
N SER A 392 -1.17 -23.56 7.91
CA SER A 392 -0.99 -22.11 7.97
C SER A 392 -0.14 -21.66 6.78
N SER A 393 -0.77 -21.16 5.73
CA SER A 393 -0.11 -20.31 4.74
C SER A 393 -0.86 -18.99 4.64
N ASP A 394 -0.19 -17.91 5.00
CA ASP A 394 -0.78 -16.59 5.29
C ASP A 394 -1.50 -15.92 4.11
N GLY A 395 -1.24 -16.38 2.88
CA GLY A 395 -2.07 -16.02 1.73
C GLY A 395 -3.54 -16.35 2.00
N TRP A 396 -3.82 -17.59 2.43
CA TRP A 396 -5.19 -18.00 2.75
C TRP A 396 -5.80 -17.18 3.87
N THR A 397 -5.03 -16.67 4.83
CA THR A 397 -5.58 -15.86 5.93
C THR A 397 -6.08 -14.51 5.43
N GLN A 398 -5.35 -13.81 4.55
CA GLN A 398 -5.82 -12.53 4.00
C GLN A 398 -7.03 -12.73 3.09
N TYR A 399 -7.02 -13.79 2.27
CA TYR A 399 -8.13 -14.10 1.37
C TYR A 399 -9.36 -14.62 2.12
N ASN A 400 -9.20 -15.45 3.15
CA ASN A 400 -10.28 -15.84 4.06
C ASN A 400 -10.80 -14.65 4.87
N THR A 401 -9.94 -13.68 5.21
CA THR A 401 -10.37 -12.44 5.87
C THR A 401 -11.19 -11.59 4.91
N LEU A 402 -10.74 -11.39 3.66
CA LEU A 402 -11.49 -10.68 2.63
C LEU A 402 -12.81 -11.37 2.30
N ALA A 403 -12.82 -12.70 2.15
CA ALA A 403 -14.05 -13.48 1.94
C ALA A 403 -15.01 -13.33 3.13
N ARG A 404 -14.49 -13.36 4.36
CA ARG A 404 -15.27 -13.14 5.59
C ARG A 404 -15.75 -11.70 5.72
N GLU A 405 -14.97 -10.71 5.30
CA GLU A 405 -15.34 -9.29 5.31
C GLU A 405 -16.37 -8.97 4.22
N ASN A 406 -16.24 -9.56 3.03
CA ASN A 406 -17.24 -9.51 1.97
C ASN A 406 -18.55 -10.14 2.48
N MET A 407 -18.48 -11.30 3.14
CA MET A 407 -19.64 -11.95 3.75
C MET A 407 -20.24 -11.12 4.90
N ASN A 408 -19.43 -10.51 5.76
CA ASN A 408 -19.90 -9.65 6.86
C ASN A 408 -20.51 -8.34 6.35
N THR A 409 -19.90 -7.71 5.34
CA THR A 409 -20.43 -6.51 4.68
C THR A 409 -21.76 -6.82 4.02
N THR A 410 -21.87 -8.00 3.43
CA THR A 410 -23.10 -8.54 2.85
C THR A 410 -24.18 -8.73 3.92
N ILE A 411 -23.86 -9.36 5.06
CA ILE A 411 -24.79 -9.57 6.18
C ILE A 411 -25.25 -8.22 6.79
N LEU A 412 -24.32 -7.30 7.06
CA LEU A 412 -24.63 -5.98 7.62
C LEU A 412 -25.49 -5.16 6.65
N THR A 413 -25.21 -5.27 5.36
CA THR A 413 -26.02 -4.65 4.31
C THR A 413 -27.41 -5.25 4.24
N TYR A 414 -27.53 -6.58 4.25
CA TYR A 414 -28.81 -7.29 4.24
C TYR A 414 -29.69 -6.90 5.44
N HIS A 415 -29.11 -6.76 6.63
CA HIS A 415 -29.84 -6.28 7.80
C HIS A 415 -30.23 -4.80 7.74
N ALA A 416 -29.42 -3.95 7.09
CA ALA A 416 -29.75 -2.55 6.89
C ALA A 416 -30.92 -2.39 5.89
N THR A 417 -31.02 -3.26 4.88
CA THR A 417 -32.10 -3.23 3.89
C THR A 417 -33.40 -3.86 4.38
N GLN A 418 -33.35 -4.92 5.18
CA GLN A 418 -34.53 -5.46 5.87
C GLN A 418 -35.24 -4.40 6.75
N ARG A 419 -34.51 -3.43 7.31
CA ARG A 419 -35.12 -2.29 8.06
C ARG A 419 -35.83 -1.28 7.16
N VAL A 420 -35.45 -1.18 5.89
CA VAL A 420 -36.10 -0.30 4.91
C VAL A 420 -37.36 -0.99 4.36
N GLU A 421 -37.30 -2.29 4.10
CA GLU A 421 -38.45 -3.10 3.65
C GLU A 421 -39.57 -3.21 4.70
N GLN A 422 -39.23 -3.23 6.00
CA GLN A 422 -40.24 -3.21 7.06
C GLN A 422 -41.14 -1.95 7.06
N ASN A 423 -40.73 -0.87 6.38
CA ASN A 423 -41.52 0.35 6.22
C ASN A 423 -42.31 0.42 4.90
N ASN A 424 -42.05 -0.49 3.95
CA ASN A 424 -42.74 -0.59 2.67
C ASN A 424 -43.27 -2.02 2.51
N HIS A 425 -44.51 -2.28 2.92
CA HIS A 425 -45.19 -3.55 2.60
C HIS A 425 -45.39 -3.67 1.09
N MET A 426 -44.40 -4.26 0.44
CA MET A 426 -44.42 -4.62 -0.97
C MET A 426 -45.46 -5.72 -1.16
N MET A 427 -46.53 -5.44 -1.91
CA MET A 427 -47.46 -6.47 -2.33
C MET A 427 -46.75 -7.35 -3.36
N MET A 428 -46.25 -8.51 -2.93
CA MET A 428 -45.89 -9.59 -3.84
C MET A 428 -47.10 -9.88 -4.74
N PRO A 429 -46.98 -9.80 -6.07
CA PRO A 429 -48.09 -10.03 -6.97
C PRO A 429 -48.68 -11.43 -6.72
N SER A 430 -49.94 -11.48 -6.31
CA SER A 430 -50.67 -12.73 -6.15
C SER A 430 -51.06 -13.25 -7.54
N SER A 431 -50.17 -13.95 -8.22
CA SER A 431 -50.54 -14.58 -9.48
C SER A 431 -49.83 -15.92 -9.68
N ASN A 432 -50.61 -16.92 -10.09
CA ASN A 432 -50.18 -18.26 -10.50
C ASN A 432 -49.38 -18.25 -11.82
N GLU A 433 -48.80 -17.11 -12.23
CA GLU A 433 -48.08 -17.00 -13.49
C GLU A 433 -46.61 -17.30 -13.25
N SER A 434 -46.08 -18.28 -13.99
CA SER A 434 -44.65 -18.56 -13.98
C SER A 434 -43.87 -17.33 -14.46
N PRO A 435 -42.74 -17.00 -13.82
CA PRO A 435 -41.93 -15.87 -14.23
C PRO A 435 -41.46 -16.06 -15.67
N ARG A 436 -41.47 -14.98 -16.46
CA ARG A 436 -41.02 -15.02 -17.86
C ARG A 436 -39.52 -15.32 -17.97
N ILE A 437 -38.74 -14.83 -17.01
CA ILE A 437 -37.32 -15.17 -16.85
C ILE A 437 -37.24 -16.34 -15.86
N PRO A 438 -36.77 -17.53 -16.27
CA PRO A 438 -36.68 -18.68 -15.37
C PRO A 438 -35.70 -18.40 -14.23
N HIS A 439 -35.98 -18.97 -13.05
CA HIS A 439 -35.10 -18.93 -11.87
C HIS A 439 -33.83 -19.76 -12.10
N ARG A 440 -32.97 -19.31 -13.01
CA ARG A 440 -31.72 -19.98 -13.36
C ARG A 440 -30.56 -19.00 -13.28
N LEU A 441 -29.55 -19.30 -12.48
CA LEU A 441 -28.28 -18.56 -12.46
C LEU A 441 -27.29 -19.21 -13.42
N VAL A 442 -26.60 -18.37 -14.19
CA VAL A 442 -25.63 -18.79 -15.19
C VAL A 442 -24.31 -18.08 -14.94
N PHE A 443 -23.26 -18.87 -14.72
CA PHE A 443 -21.89 -18.38 -14.55
C PHE A 443 -21.02 -18.91 -15.69
N ILE A 444 -20.08 -18.10 -16.19
CA ILE A 444 -19.13 -18.51 -17.22
C ILE A 444 -17.73 -18.42 -16.64
N HIS A 445 -17.02 -19.54 -16.62
CA HIS A 445 -15.63 -19.61 -16.19
C HIS A 445 -14.98 -20.90 -16.72
N GLN A 446 -13.68 -20.87 -17.00
CA GLN A 446 -12.97 -22.05 -17.51
C GLN A 446 -12.97 -23.23 -16.51
N LEU A 447 -13.11 -22.90 -15.24
CA LEU A 447 -13.16 -23.85 -14.12
C LEU A 447 -14.53 -23.78 -13.47
N ASP A 448 -15.07 -24.93 -13.07
CA ASP A 448 -16.25 -24.98 -12.21
C ASP A 448 -15.87 -24.49 -10.80
N LEU A 449 -16.24 -23.26 -10.48
CA LEU A 449 -15.89 -22.63 -9.20
C LEU A 449 -16.66 -23.25 -8.01
N LEU A 450 -17.66 -24.10 -8.27
CA LEU A 450 -18.32 -24.89 -7.23
C LEU A 450 -17.57 -26.19 -6.92
N ASP A 451 -16.62 -26.60 -7.78
CA ASP A 451 -15.73 -27.71 -7.48
C ASP A 451 -14.70 -27.27 -6.43
N CYS A 452 -14.84 -27.81 -5.21
CA CYS A 452 -13.94 -27.52 -4.09
C CYS A 452 -12.46 -27.75 -4.43
N SER A 453 -12.13 -28.66 -5.36
CA SER A 453 -10.73 -28.89 -5.77
C SER A 453 -10.11 -27.66 -6.43
N VAL A 454 -10.90 -26.89 -7.19
CA VAL A 454 -10.48 -25.65 -7.87
C VAL A 454 -10.22 -24.55 -6.84
N SER A 455 -11.11 -24.42 -5.86
CA SER A 455 -11.04 -23.37 -4.83
C SER A 455 -9.87 -23.49 -3.86
N THR A 456 -9.06 -24.55 -3.93
CA THR A 456 -7.87 -24.79 -3.09
C THR A 456 -6.54 -24.56 -3.81
N MET A 457 -6.59 -24.35 -5.14
CA MET A 457 -5.38 -24.23 -5.96
C MET A 457 -4.79 -22.82 -5.96
N ASP A 458 -5.65 -21.81 -5.86
CA ASP A 458 -5.27 -20.42 -6.01
C ASP A 458 -6.19 -19.53 -5.15
N PRO A 459 -5.66 -18.57 -4.38
CA PRO A 459 -6.49 -17.75 -3.52
C PRO A 459 -7.44 -16.79 -4.25
N HIS A 460 -7.12 -16.37 -5.48
CA HIS A 460 -8.04 -15.58 -6.29
C HIS A 460 -9.21 -16.45 -6.77
N LEU A 461 -8.94 -17.69 -7.21
CA LEU A 461 -10.00 -18.68 -7.51
C LEU A 461 -10.85 -19.01 -6.28
N HIS A 462 -10.25 -19.05 -5.09
CA HIS A 462 -10.99 -19.21 -3.83
C HIS A 462 -12.00 -18.08 -3.63
N ASN A 463 -11.57 -16.83 -3.74
CA ASN A 463 -12.47 -15.69 -3.61
C ASN A 463 -13.59 -15.69 -4.66
N LEU A 464 -13.29 -15.98 -5.93
CA LEU A 464 -14.32 -16.08 -6.97
C LEU A 464 -15.33 -17.18 -6.62
N ALA A 465 -14.86 -18.33 -6.12
CA ALA A 465 -15.73 -19.40 -5.65
C ALA A 465 -16.62 -18.98 -4.47
N GLU A 466 -16.07 -18.26 -3.48
CA GLU A 466 -16.86 -17.75 -2.36
C GLU A 466 -17.87 -16.68 -2.80
N ASN A 467 -17.54 -15.81 -3.76
CA ASN A 467 -18.47 -14.84 -4.34
C ASN A 467 -19.64 -15.53 -5.05
N VAL A 468 -19.35 -16.56 -5.86
CA VAL A 468 -20.38 -17.39 -6.52
C VAL A 468 -21.27 -18.05 -5.48
N LYS A 469 -20.70 -18.67 -4.44
CA LYS A 469 -21.47 -19.35 -3.38
C LYS A 469 -22.36 -18.37 -2.63
N ALA A 470 -21.85 -17.19 -2.29
CA ALA A 470 -22.63 -16.14 -1.66
C ALA A 470 -23.80 -15.71 -2.55
N THR A 471 -23.54 -15.46 -3.84
CA THR A 471 -24.57 -15.10 -4.83
C THR A 471 -25.68 -16.15 -4.91
N ILE A 472 -25.32 -17.43 -5.03
CA ILE A 472 -26.29 -18.54 -5.04
C ILE A 472 -27.06 -18.59 -3.71
N GLY A 473 -26.38 -18.38 -2.58
CA GLY A 473 -26.97 -18.32 -1.26
C GLY A 473 -28.06 -17.24 -1.15
N HIS A 474 -27.81 -16.05 -1.69
CA HIS A 474 -28.77 -14.95 -1.73
C HIS A 474 -30.00 -15.28 -2.57
N TYR A 475 -29.82 -15.78 -3.80
CA TYR A 475 -31.00 -16.11 -4.61
C TYR A 475 -31.80 -17.30 -4.05
N LYS A 476 -31.16 -18.22 -3.32
CA LYS A 476 -31.87 -19.32 -2.62
C LYS A 476 -32.77 -18.84 -1.48
N THR A 477 -32.59 -17.63 -0.94
CA THR A 477 -33.54 -17.08 0.04
C THR A 477 -34.85 -16.69 -0.61
N GLU A 478 -34.82 -16.32 -1.89
CA GLU A 478 -35.99 -15.86 -2.65
C GLU A 478 -36.61 -16.98 -3.50
N TRP A 479 -35.79 -17.85 -4.10
CA TRP A 479 -36.22 -18.89 -5.03
C TRP A 479 -35.84 -20.27 -4.52
N GLN A 480 -36.85 -21.06 -4.13
CA GLN A 480 -36.67 -22.43 -3.66
C GLN A 480 -36.30 -23.40 -4.79
N ASP A 481 -36.66 -23.07 -6.03
CA ASP A 481 -36.52 -23.89 -7.23
C ASP A 481 -35.39 -23.42 -8.15
N ILE A 482 -34.42 -22.68 -7.60
CA ILE A 482 -33.33 -22.10 -8.40
C ILE A 482 -32.42 -23.17 -9.04
N GLU A 483 -32.26 -23.07 -10.36
CA GLU A 483 -31.28 -23.83 -11.12
C GLU A 483 -29.95 -23.06 -11.18
N VAL A 484 -28.82 -23.74 -11.04
CA VAL A 484 -27.49 -23.12 -11.17
C VAL A 484 -26.71 -23.84 -12.24
N GLU A 485 -26.20 -23.08 -13.20
CA GLU A 485 -25.45 -23.58 -14.35
C GLU A 485 -24.08 -22.92 -14.45
N PHE A 486 -23.04 -23.75 -14.56
CA PHE A 486 -21.68 -23.32 -14.91
C PHE A 486 -21.36 -23.69 -16.37
N LEU A 487 -21.00 -22.70 -17.17
CA LEU A 487 -20.60 -22.88 -18.57
C LEU A 487 -19.08 -22.79 -18.68
N ASN A 488 -18.45 -23.95 -18.78
CA ASN A 488 -17.05 -24.07 -19.20
C ASN A 488 -16.95 -24.12 -20.73
N ASP A 489 -15.74 -24.14 -21.28
CA ASP A 489 -15.50 -24.14 -22.73
C ASP A 489 -16.25 -25.26 -23.47
N ALA A 490 -16.28 -26.47 -22.92
CA ALA A 490 -16.96 -27.61 -23.53
C ALA A 490 -18.48 -27.40 -23.60
N LYS A 491 -19.09 -26.93 -22.50
CA LYS A 491 -20.52 -26.65 -22.44
C LYS A 491 -20.90 -25.44 -23.28
N CYS A 492 -20.05 -24.43 -23.32
CA CYS A 492 -20.18 -23.30 -24.23
C CYS A 492 -20.17 -23.75 -25.69
N GLN A 493 -19.24 -24.62 -26.07
CA GLN A 493 -19.19 -25.18 -27.42
C GLN A 493 -20.45 -25.99 -27.75
N GLU A 494 -20.98 -26.76 -26.79
CA GLU A 494 -22.24 -27.50 -26.96
C GLU A 494 -23.42 -26.55 -27.19
N VAL A 495 -23.57 -25.51 -26.38
CA VAL A 495 -24.65 -24.52 -26.48
C VAL A 495 -24.57 -23.75 -27.79
N ILE A 496 -23.36 -23.32 -28.16
CA ILE A 496 -23.10 -22.60 -29.41
C ILE A 496 -23.37 -23.52 -30.61
N SER A 497 -22.86 -24.75 -30.64
CA SER A 497 -23.06 -25.65 -31.78
C SER A 497 -24.51 -26.08 -31.97
N LYS A 498 -25.28 -26.24 -30.89
CA LYS A 498 -26.73 -26.49 -30.96
C LYS A 498 -27.50 -25.30 -31.51
N SER A 499 -27.10 -24.09 -31.14
CA SER A 499 -27.78 -22.86 -31.57
C SER A 499 -27.30 -22.39 -32.95
N PHE A 500 -26.04 -22.68 -33.29
CA PHE A 500 -25.27 -22.18 -34.44
C PHE A 500 -24.33 -23.27 -34.98
N PRO A 501 -24.86 -24.26 -35.71
CA PRO A 501 -24.06 -25.42 -36.16
C PRO A 501 -22.92 -25.05 -37.12
N ASP A 502 -23.01 -23.90 -37.80
CA ASP A 502 -21.98 -23.41 -38.73
C ASP A 502 -20.80 -22.71 -38.01
N PHE A 503 -20.86 -22.57 -36.69
CA PHE A 503 -19.84 -21.83 -35.92
C PHE A 503 -18.86 -22.76 -35.20
N GLN A 504 -17.55 -22.53 -35.39
CA GLN A 504 -16.48 -23.20 -34.66
C GLN A 504 -15.73 -22.21 -33.74
N GLY A 505 -15.79 -22.43 -32.42
CA GLY A 505 -15.05 -21.65 -31.42
C GLY A 505 -15.79 -21.53 -30.09
N THR A 506 -15.05 -21.20 -29.03
CA THR A 506 -15.59 -20.93 -27.69
C THR A 506 -15.36 -19.46 -27.35
N HIS A 507 -16.37 -18.63 -27.60
CA HIS A 507 -16.35 -17.23 -27.19
C HIS A 507 -17.33 -17.06 -26.03
N ALA A 508 -16.83 -16.65 -24.85
CA ALA A 508 -17.63 -16.52 -23.62
C ALA A 508 -18.90 -15.69 -23.84
N GLU A 509 -18.76 -14.60 -24.60
CA GLU A 509 -19.86 -13.70 -24.95
C GLU A 509 -20.95 -14.34 -25.83
N LEU A 510 -20.56 -15.02 -26.92
CA LEU A 510 -21.51 -15.72 -27.77
C LEU A 510 -22.15 -16.89 -27.00
N CYS A 511 -21.38 -17.58 -26.16
CA CYS A 511 -21.86 -18.63 -25.28
C CYS A 511 -22.96 -18.11 -24.34
N ARG A 512 -22.72 -16.97 -23.68
CA ARG A 512 -23.69 -16.32 -22.81
C ARG A 512 -24.99 -15.99 -23.54
N ALA A 513 -24.89 -15.28 -24.66
CA ALA A 513 -26.07 -14.86 -25.42
C ALA A 513 -26.84 -16.07 -25.96
N ALA A 514 -26.13 -17.07 -26.50
CA ALA A 514 -26.72 -18.33 -26.96
C ALA A 514 -27.47 -19.07 -25.83
N TYR A 515 -26.87 -19.13 -24.64
CA TYR A 515 -27.48 -19.77 -23.49
C TYR A 515 -28.74 -19.04 -23.04
N LEU A 516 -28.65 -17.72 -22.83
CA LEU A 516 -29.80 -16.91 -22.41
C LEU A 516 -30.92 -16.93 -23.47
N TYR A 517 -30.59 -16.92 -24.77
CA TYR A 517 -31.58 -17.03 -25.83
C TYR A 517 -32.26 -18.41 -25.86
N SER A 518 -31.51 -19.49 -25.65
CA SER A 518 -32.07 -20.85 -25.74
C SER A 518 -32.88 -21.24 -24.51
N LEU A 519 -32.40 -20.89 -23.32
CA LEU A 519 -32.88 -21.41 -22.06
C LEU A 519 -33.37 -20.33 -21.08
N GLY A 520 -33.01 -19.06 -21.28
CA GLY A 520 -33.30 -17.97 -20.36
C GLY A 520 -32.53 -18.09 -19.03
N GLY A 521 -32.66 -17.05 -18.19
CA GLY A 521 -32.10 -16.99 -16.84
C GLY A 521 -31.39 -15.68 -16.55
N TYR A 522 -30.52 -15.71 -15.53
CA TYR A 522 -29.73 -14.61 -15.01
C TYR A 522 -28.25 -14.97 -15.16
N TYR A 523 -27.56 -14.30 -16.08
CA TYR A 523 -26.11 -14.32 -16.15
C TYR A 523 -25.52 -13.32 -15.15
N ILE A 524 -24.56 -13.80 -14.36
CA ILE A 524 -23.82 -13.00 -13.40
C ILE A 524 -22.34 -13.32 -13.59
N ASP A 525 -21.53 -12.29 -13.86
CA ASP A 525 -20.08 -12.44 -13.93
C ASP A 525 -19.52 -12.89 -12.58
N VAL A 526 -18.59 -13.83 -12.59
CA VAL A 526 -17.99 -14.40 -11.37
C VAL A 526 -17.22 -13.37 -10.55
N GLU A 527 -16.84 -12.24 -11.16
CA GLU A 527 -16.18 -11.12 -10.50
C GLU A 527 -17.15 -10.16 -9.81
N LEU A 528 -18.47 -10.30 -10.00
CA LEU A 528 -19.48 -9.49 -9.32
C LEU A 528 -19.84 -10.06 -7.96
N LEU A 529 -19.64 -9.26 -6.90
CA LEU A 529 -20.17 -9.57 -5.59
C LEU A 529 -21.63 -9.11 -5.51
N MET A 530 -22.55 -10.07 -5.54
CA MET A 530 -23.98 -9.84 -5.31
C MET A 530 -24.28 -9.77 -3.82
N VAL A 531 -24.73 -8.60 -3.36
CA VAL A 531 -25.13 -8.44 -1.95
C VAL A 531 -26.60 -8.74 -1.73
N MET A 532 -27.44 -8.57 -2.76
CA MET A 532 -28.86 -8.91 -2.75
C MET A 532 -29.28 -9.43 -4.12
N PRO A 533 -30.26 -10.34 -4.19
CA PRO A 533 -30.74 -10.89 -5.44
C PRO A 533 -31.53 -9.83 -6.21
N VAL A 534 -31.32 -9.76 -7.54
CA VAL A 534 -32.17 -8.95 -8.42
C VAL A 534 -33.42 -9.76 -8.73
N ILE A 535 -34.55 -9.36 -8.15
CA ILE A 535 -35.86 -9.97 -8.39
C ILE A 535 -36.65 -9.08 -9.36
N LEU A 536 -36.89 -9.59 -10.57
CA LEU A 536 -37.57 -8.85 -11.63
C LEU A 536 -39.08 -9.16 -11.62
N PRO A 537 -39.94 -8.16 -11.90
CA PRO A 537 -41.37 -8.40 -12.12
C PRO A 537 -41.65 -9.44 -13.21
N ASN A 538 -42.73 -10.21 -13.07
CA ASN A 538 -43.05 -11.32 -13.98
C ASN A 538 -43.26 -10.91 -15.45
N ASN A 539 -43.63 -9.65 -15.71
CA ASN A 539 -43.80 -9.10 -17.06
C ASN A 539 -42.45 -8.80 -17.76
N VAL A 540 -41.35 -8.69 -17.00
CA VAL A 540 -40.01 -8.42 -17.55
C VAL A 540 -39.48 -9.64 -18.30
N GLU A 541 -39.07 -9.43 -19.55
CA GLU A 541 -38.47 -10.41 -20.46
C GLU A 541 -36.98 -10.19 -20.69
N PHE A 542 -36.47 -9.01 -20.35
CA PHE A 542 -35.04 -8.68 -20.43
C PHE A 542 -34.67 -7.66 -19.37
N ALA A 543 -33.51 -7.82 -18.75
CA ALA A 543 -32.92 -6.80 -17.90
C ALA A 543 -31.40 -6.77 -18.01
N THR A 544 -30.84 -5.57 -17.86
CA THR A 544 -29.38 -5.34 -17.90
C THR A 544 -29.05 -4.06 -17.13
N ILE A 545 -27.77 -3.83 -16.87
CA ILE A 545 -27.28 -2.60 -16.28
C ILE A 545 -26.90 -1.61 -17.41
N LYS A 546 -27.38 -0.38 -17.32
CA LYS A 546 -26.95 0.75 -18.16
C LYS A 546 -25.77 1.43 -17.46
N GLY A 547 -24.61 1.48 -18.13
CA GLY A 547 -23.44 2.11 -17.55
C GLY A 547 -23.31 3.57 -17.97
N ASP A 548 -23.23 4.46 -16.99
CA ASP A 548 -23.19 5.93 -17.18
C ASP A 548 -21.81 6.42 -17.66
N GLU A 549 -20.76 5.60 -17.48
CA GLU A 549 -19.36 5.99 -17.79
C GLU A 549 -18.78 5.37 -19.06
N PHE A 550 -19.51 4.47 -19.73
CA PHE A 550 -19.01 3.94 -20.99
C PHE A 550 -19.08 5.03 -22.06
N PRO A 551 -17.99 5.33 -22.78
CA PRO A 551 -17.95 6.40 -23.79
C PRO A 551 -19.00 6.24 -24.89
N ASP A 552 -19.59 5.04 -25.03
CA ASP A 552 -20.64 4.70 -25.98
C ASP A 552 -22.02 4.43 -25.33
N ASN A 553 -22.21 4.74 -24.03
CA ASN A 553 -23.42 4.44 -23.24
C ASN A 553 -23.82 2.94 -23.26
N GLY A 554 -22.87 2.03 -23.38
CA GLY A 554 -23.15 0.59 -23.50
C GLY A 554 -23.80 -0.04 -22.27
N PHE A 555 -24.37 -1.24 -22.46
CA PHE A 555 -24.80 -2.06 -21.32
C PHE A 555 -23.58 -2.65 -20.61
N PHE A 556 -23.61 -2.68 -19.28
CA PHE A 556 -22.56 -3.32 -18.51
C PHE A 556 -22.67 -4.84 -18.67
N PRO A 557 -21.63 -5.52 -19.18
CA PRO A 557 -21.72 -6.92 -19.56
C PRO A 557 -21.82 -7.84 -18.35
N GLY A 558 -21.51 -7.41 -17.13
CA GLY A 558 -21.43 -8.34 -16.00
C GLY A 558 -22.77 -8.91 -15.52
N PHE A 559 -23.91 -8.31 -15.89
CA PHE A 559 -25.24 -8.80 -15.49
C PHE A 559 -26.22 -8.73 -16.67
N LEU A 560 -26.87 -9.85 -16.96
CA LEU A 560 -27.94 -9.95 -17.97
C LEU A 560 -29.00 -10.92 -17.47
N ALA A 561 -30.27 -10.52 -17.52
CA ALA A 561 -31.39 -11.41 -17.29
C ALA A 561 -32.26 -11.46 -18.55
N SER A 562 -32.70 -12.64 -18.97
CA SER A 562 -33.51 -12.76 -20.19
C SER A 562 -34.43 -13.98 -20.20
N ALA A 563 -35.63 -13.78 -20.74
CA ALA A 563 -36.55 -14.85 -21.06
C ALA A 563 -36.02 -15.65 -22.27
N PRO A 564 -36.33 -16.95 -22.37
CA PRO A 564 -36.00 -17.73 -23.55
C PRO A 564 -36.58 -17.07 -24.81
N LYS A 565 -35.81 -17.10 -25.90
CA LYS A 565 -36.16 -16.55 -27.22
C LYS A 565 -36.44 -15.04 -27.22
N ASN A 566 -35.91 -14.30 -26.24
CA ASN A 566 -36.02 -12.85 -26.23
C ASN A 566 -35.45 -12.23 -27.52
N SER A 567 -36.20 -11.32 -28.14
CA SER A 567 -35.86 -10.73 -29.44
C SER A 567 -34.58 -9.88 -29.41
N VAL A 568 -34.29 -9.21 -28.29
CA VAL A 568 -33.06 -8.41 -28.12
C VAL A 568 -31.86 -9.33 -28.12
N VAL A 569 -31.89 -10.39 -27.32
CA VAL A 569 -30.79 -11.36 -27.25
C VAL A 569 -30.62 -12.06 -28.60
N GLY A 570 -31.71 -12.49 -29.23
CA GLY A 570 -31.68 -13.11 -30.57
C GLY A 570 -31.06 -12.19 -31.63
N ARG A 571 -31.42 -10.90 -31.63
CA ARG A 571 -30.85 -9.93 -32.57
C ARG A 571 -29.39 -9.62 -32.27
N SER A 572 -28.98 -9.58 -31.00
CA SER A 572 -27.56 -9.38 -30.63
C SER A 572 -26.68 -10.52 -31.15
N ILE A 573 -27.20 -11.75 -31.14
CA ILE A 573 -26.56 -12.92 -31.72
C ILE A 573 -26.39 -12.76 -33.23
N ASP A 574 -27.42 -12.29 -33.94
CA ASP A 574 -27.34 -12.09 -35.38
C ASP A 574 -26.34 -10.99 -35.76
N ILE A 575 -26.22 -9.92 -34.97
CA ILE A 575 -25.18 -8.91 -35.13
C ILE A 575 -23.79 -9.53 -34.94
N MET A 576 -23.58 -10.29 -33.86
CA MET A 576 -22.31 -10.99 -33.62
C MET A 576 -21.95 -11.96 -34.75
N LYS A 577 -22.94 -12.67 -35.34
CA LYS A 577 -22.72 -13.52 -36.52
C LYS A 577 -22.27 -12.71 -37.73
N GLN A 578 -22.93 -11.59 -38.02
CA GLN A 578 -22.56 -10.74 -39.15
C GLN A 578 -21.13 -10.21 -38.99
N GLU A 579 -20.76 -9.78 -37.79
CA GLU A 579 -19.38 -9.35 -37.51
C GLU A 579 -18.36 -10.47 -37.69
N LEU A 580 -18.70 -11.68 -37.22
CA LEU A 580 -17.87 -12.88 -37.38
C LEU A 580 -17.68 -13.25 -38.84
N HIS A 581 -18.76 -13.28 -39.64
CA HIS A 581 -18.68 -13.55 -41.06
C HIS A 581 -17.88 -12.48 -41.82
N ALA A 582 -18.04 -11.21 -41.45
CA ALA A 582 -17.35 -10.10 -42.11
C ALA A 582 -15.84 -10.05 -41.79
N ASN A 583 -15.44 -10.41 -40.57
CA ASN A 583 -14.07 -10.20 -40.08
C ASN A 583 -13.27 -11.49 -39.85
N GLY A 584 -13.89 -12.68 -39.93
CA GLY A 584 -13.26 -13.97 -39.62
C GLY A 584 -12.93 -14.18 -38.14
N LYS A 585 -13.26 -13.20 -37.29
CA LYS A 585 -13.10 -13.18 -35.82
C LYS A 585 -13.99 -12.08 -35.24
N LEU A 586 -14.38 -12.20 -33.97
CA LEU A 586 -14.96 -11.06 -33.25
C LEU A 586 -13.86 -10.01 -33.03
N ARG A 587 -14.17 -8.73 -33.27
CA ARG A 587 -13.20 -7.63 -33.06
C ARG A 587 -13.12 -7.33 -31.55
N ASN A 588 -11.94 -7.51 -30.94
CA ASN A 588 -11.61 -7.21 -29.53
C ASN A 588 -12.62 -7.75 -28.49
N GLU A 589 -12.18 -8.74 -27.70
CA GLU A 589 -13.00 -9.53 -26.77
C GLU A 589 -13.68 -8.71 -25.65
N ASN A 590 -13.19 -7.50 -25.33
CA ASN A 590 -13.61 -6.76 -24.13
C ASN A 590 -14.62 -5.62 -24.35
N SER A 591 -14.99 -5.21 -25.58
CA SER A 591 -15.74 -3.95 -25.79
C SER A 591 -17.02 -4.01 -26.63
N ARG A 592 -17.49 -5.17 -27.11
CA ARG A 592 -18.53 -5.19 -28.16
C ARG A 592 -19.82 -5.93 -27.91
N VAL A 593 -19.98 -6.78 -26.90
CA VAL A 593 -21.32 -7.38 -26.65
C VAL A 593 -22.27 -6.41 -25.95
N SER A 594 -21.73 -5.54 -25.10
CA SER A 594 -22.41 -4.32 -24.68
C SER A 594 -22.91 -3.52 -25.90
N THR A 595 -22.07 -3.38 -26.94
CA THR A 595 -22.40 -2.70 -28.19
C THR A 595 -23.40 -3.48 -29.04
N SER A 596 -23.25 -4.79 -29.26
CA SER A 596 -24.18 -5.59 -30.06
C SER A 596 -25.54 -5.76 -29.38
N LEU A 597 -25.58 -5.88 -28.05
CA LEU A 597 -26.84 -5.85 -27.28
C LEU A 597 -27.47 -4.46 -27.37
N MET A 598 -26.69 -3.39 -27.27
CA MET A 598 -27.19 -2.03 -27.42
C MET A 598 -27.69 -1.76 -28.85
N GLU A 599 -26.98 -2.19 -29.88
CA GLU A 599 -27.39 -2.08 -31.28
C GLU A 599 -28.65 -2.91 -31.55
N ALA A 600 -28.71 -4.14 -31.04
CA ALA A 600 -29.90 -4.98 -31.11
C ALA A 600 -31.10 -4.31 -30.43
N TRP A 601 -30.88 -3.72 -29.27
CA TRP A 601 -31.85 -2.97 -28.49
C TRP A 601 -32.36 -1.74 -29.27
N ILE A 602 -31.46 -0.86 -29.69
CA ILE A 602 -31.76 0.35 -30.48
C ILE A 602 -32.59 0.00 -31.71
N THR A 603 -32.18 -1.05 -32.43
CA THR A 603 -32.84 -1.42 -33.68
C THR A 603 -34.17 -2.14 -33.44
N GLN A 604 -34.33 -2.87 -32.33
CA GLN A 604 -35.57 -3.56 -31.99
C GLN A 604 -36.67 -2.58 -31.58
N TYR A 605 -36.30 -1.55 -30.83
CA TYR A 605 -37.25 -0.58 -30.26
C TYR A 605 -37.28 0.76 -31.00
N ASN A 606 -36.56 0.86 -32.14
CA ASN A 606 -36.49 2.06 -32.97
C ASN A 606 -36.11 3.32 -32.16
N ILE A 607 -35.08 3.20 -31.32
CA ILE A 607 -34.65 4.25 -30.40
C ILE A 607 -33.83 5.29 -31.18
N ALA A 608 -34.31 6.53 -31.21
CA ALA A 608 -33.70 7.61 -31.99
C ALA A 608 -32.40 8.16 -31.36
N ASP A 609 -32.30 8.19 -30.04
CA ASP A 609 -31.09 8.62 -29.32
C ASP A 609 -30.92 7.86 -27.98
N PRO A 610 -29.91 6.96 -27.87
CA PRO A 610 -29.61 6.23 -26.63
C PRO A 610 -29.21 7.14 -25.45
N LYS A 611 -28.77 8.38 -25.72
CA LYS A 611 -28.33 9.34 -24.69
C LYS A 611 -29.47 10.02 -23.98
N LEU A 612 -30.62 10.17 -24.64
CA LEU A 612 -31.78 10.88 -24.09
C LEU A 612 -32.69 10.01 -23.23
N TRP A 613 -32.39 8.71 -23.11
CA TRP A 613 -33.25 7.79 -22.40
C TRP A 613 -33.03 7.85 -20.89
N SER A 614 -34.07 8.20 -20.15
CA SER A 614 -34.10 8.01 -18.71
C SER A 614 -34.48 6.57 -18.40
N THR A 615 -34.00 6.04 -17.28
CA THR A 615 -34.41 4.75 -16.71
C THR A 615 -35.91 4.66 -16.39
N SER A 616 -36.58 5.81 -16.29
CA SER A 616 -38.01 5.95 -16.02
C SER A 616 -38.89 6.03 -17.29
N ASP A 617 -38.34 5.93 -18.49
CA ASP A 617 -39.15 6.06 -19.72
C ASP A 617 -39.98 4.79 -19.99
N GLU A 618 -41.29 4.91 -19.74
CA GLU A 618 -42.42 3.95 -19.80
C GLU A 618 -42.60 3.16 -21.13
N ALA A 619 -41.62 3.12 -22.03
CA ALA A 619 -41.85 2.65 -23.40
C ALA A 619 -41.88 1.11 -23.57
N ASN A 620 -41.52 0.32 -22.56
CA ASN A 620 -41.73 -1.13 -22.57
C ASN A 620 -41.71 -1.76 -21.17
N ASP A 621 -42.90 -2.12 -20.68
CA ASP A 621 -43.09 -2.83 -19.40
C ASP A 621 -42.35 -4.18 -19.33
N ASN A 622 -41.96 -4.75 -20.48
CA ASN A 622 -41.25 -6.02 -20.53
C ASN A 622 -39.72 -5.88 -20.46
N VAL A 623 -39.17 -4.68 -20.26
CA VAL A 623 -37.72 -4.51 -20.08
C VAL A 623 -37.38 -3.60 -18.91
N ARG A 624 -36.38 -4.04 -18.13
CA ARG A 624 -35.82 -3.26 -17.03
C ARG A 624 -34.35 -2.89 -17.28
N LEU A 625 -34.04 -1.61 -17.30
CA LEU A 625 -32.66 -1.13 -17.25
C LEU A 625 -32.32 -0.68 -15.84
N LEU A 626 -31.33 -1.32 -15.24
CA LEU A 626 -30.80 -0.92 -13.96
C LEU A 626 -29.75 0.18 -14.16
N LYS A 627 -29.66 1.16 -13.26
CA LYS A 627 -28.71 2.26 -13.36
C LYS A 627 -27.44 1.99 -12.59
N GLU A 628 -26.29 2.15 -13.23
CA GLU A 628 -25.00 2.25 -12.55
C GLU A 628 -24.88 3.59 -11.82
N MET A 629 -24.68 3.57 -10.50
CA MET A 629 -24.46 4.75 -9.66
C MET A 629 -23.08 4.70 -9.03
N ARG A 630 -22.46 5.87 -8.85
CA ARG A 630 -21.20 5.94 -8.10
C ARG A 630 -21.45 5.69 -6.62
N LEU A 631 -20.48 5.08 -5.93
CA LEU A 631 -20.57 4.89 -4.47
C LEU A 631 -20.84 6.19 -3.72
N SER A 632 -20.24 7.30 -4.16
CA SER A 632 -20.46 8.64 -3.58
C SER A 632 -21.89 9.15 -3.77
N GLU A 633 -22.53 8.85 -4.91
CA GLU A 633 -23.94 9.19 -5.17
C GLU A 633 -24.86 8.38 -4.25
N VAL A 634 -24.55 7.10 -4.04
CA VAL A 634 -25.29 6.21 -3.13
C VAL A 634 -25.17 6.70 -1.69
N GLN A 635 -23.95 7.03 -1.24
CA GLN A 635 -23.70 7.57 0.09
C GLN A 635 -24.40 8.92 0.31
N SER A 636 -24.42 9.77 -0.71
CA SER A 636 -25.15 11.05 -0.69
C SER A 636 -26.67 10.84 -0.59
N LYS A 637 -27.22 9.88 -1.35
CA LYS A 637 -28.67 9.63 -1.42
C LYS A 637 -29.21 8.85 -0.22
N TYR A 638 -28.43 7.93 0.35
CA TYR A 638 -28.91 6.95 1.35
C TYR A 638 -28.15 6.98 2.69
N GLY A 639 -27.22 7.92 2.88
CA GLY A 639 -26.46 8.08 4.12
C GLY A 639 -25.21 7.20 4.21
N THR A 640 -24.57 7.20 5.38
CA THR A 640 -23.31 6.50 5.63
C THR A 640 -23.49 4.98 5.56
N LEU A 641 -23.05 4.38 4.46
CA LEU A 641 -22.82 2.94 4.36
C LEU A 641 -21.68 2.56 5.32
N PRO A 642 -21.70 1.35 5.93
CA PRO A 642 -20.56 0.86 6.69
C PRO A 642 -19.33 0.91 5.79
N LYS A 643 -18.30 1.64 6.21
CA LYS A 643 -17.02 1.70 5.50
C LYS A 643 -16.53 0.27 5.30
N GLN A 644 -16.02 -0.03 4.11
CA GLN A 644 -15.26 -1.23 3.86
C GLN A 644 -14.22 -1.37 4.98
N ALA A 645 -14.09 -2.55 5.59
CA ALA A 645 -13.05 -2.76 6.60
C ALA A 645 -11.69 -2.36 6.01
N ASP A 646 -10.89 -1.64 6.78
CA ASP A 646 -9.69 -0.87 6.37
C ASP A 646 -8.49 -1.74 5.85
N GLY A 647 -8.75 -2.88 5.21
CA GLY A 647 -7.76 -3.89 4.85
C GLY A 647 -7.11 -3.77 3.48
N PHE A 648 -7.54 -2.86 2.59
CA PHE A 648 -6.92 -2.69 1.27
C PHE A 648 -6.74 -1.20 0.92
N THR A 649 -5.50 -0.73 1.07
CA THR A 649 -5.02 0.52 0.49
C THR A 649 -5.15 0.49 -1.03
N GLU A 650 -5.82 1.47 -1.61
CA GLU A 650 -5.84 1.72 -3.05
C GLU A 650 -4.42 1.74 -3.62
N ARG A 651 -4.15 0.92 -4.64
CA ARG A 651 -2.85 0.91 -5.32
C ARG A 651 -2.66 2.20 -6.13
N PRO A 652 -1.45 2.77 -6.19
CA PRO A 652 -1.10 4.06 -6.82
C PRO A 652 -1.61 4.39 -8.23
N ASN A 653 -1.97 3.39 -9.03
CA ASN A 653 -2.34 3.54 -10.44
C ASN A 653 -3.79 3.12 -10.73
N PHE A 654 -4.58 2.83 -9.70
CA PHE A 654 -5.99 2.50 -9.85
C PHE A 654 -6.82 3.78 -9.64
N ARG A 655 -7.62 4.16 -10.64
CA ARG A 655 -8.75 5.07 -10.38
C ARG A 655 -9.77 4.27 -9.57
N GLY A 656 -9.75 4.39 -8.24
CA GLY A 656 -10.66 3.68 -7.33
C GLY A 656 -12.15 3.94 -7.63
N ASP A 657 -12.46 5.13 -8.16
CA ASP A 657 -13.82 5.49 -8.58
C ASP A 657 -14.35 4.62 -9.73
N LEU A 658 -13.48 4.08 -10.60
CA LEU A 658 -13.87 3.21 -11.72
C LEU A 658 -14.16 1.76 -11.30
N CYS A 659 -14.00 1.42 -10.01
CA CYS A 659 -14.14 0.05 -9.54
C CYS A 659 -15.23 -0.12 -8.49
N ASN A 660 -15.89 0.98 -8.08
CA ASN A 660 -16.87 0.99 -6.99
C ASN A 660 -18.18 1.62 -7.46
N PHE A 661 -18.92 0.85 -8.25
CA PHE A 661 -20.26 1.22 -8.68
C PHE A 661 -21.32 0.37 -7.98
N VAL A 662 -22.42 1.01 -7.66
CA VAL A 662 -23.62 0.40 -7.10
C VAL A 662 -24.69 0.51 -8.15
N VAL A 663 -25.36 -0.58 -8.48
CA VAL A 663 -26.47 -0.51 -9.42
C VAL A 663 -27.76 -0.31 -8.65
N ALA A 664 -28.60 0.67 -9.00
CA ALA A 664 -29.93 0.77 -8.44
C ALA A 664 -31.01 0.83 -9.51
N ASP A 665 -32.22 0.49 -9.08
CA ASP A 665 -33.44 0.80 -9.80
C ASP A 665 -33.86 2.25 -9.47
N ASP A 666 -34.32 3.02 -10.46
CA ASP A 666 -34.58 4.46 -10.31
C ASP A 666 -35.98 4.77 -9.75
N ASP A 667 -36.95 3.86 -9.91
CA ASP A 667 -38.37 4.15 -9.61
C ASP A 667 -38.87 3.58 -8.27
N GLU A 668 -38.22 2.58 -7.68
CA GLU A 668 -38.69 1.96 -6.44
C GLU A 668 -37.52 1.51 -5.55
N ILE A 669 -37.79 1.42 -4.24
CA ILE A 669 -36.84 0.93 -3.23
C ILE A 669 -36.66 -0.59 -3.40
N GLY A 670 -36.00 -0.99 -4.48
CA GLY A 670 -35.32 -2.26 -4.63
C GLY A 670 -33.84 -1.96 -4.61
N LEU A 671 -33.24 -1.85 -3.41
CA LEU A 671 -31.80 -1.68 -3.30
C LEU A 671 -31.13 -2.87 -3.99
N ILE A 672 -30.36 -2.60 -5.03
CA ILE A 672 -29.40 -3.56 -5.56
C ILE A 672 -28.02 -3.00 -5.16
N ARG A 673 -27.16 -3.86 -4.62
CA ARG A 673 -25.80 -3.48 -4.21
C ARG A 673 -24.83 -4.47 -4.83
N PHE A 674 -24.12 -4.01 -5.86
CA PHE A 674 -22.94 -4.68 -6.37
C PHE A 674 -21.74 -4.07 -5.66
N TYR A 675 -20.81 -4.92 -5.23
CA TYR A 675 -19.49 -4.49 -4.81
C TYR A 675 -18.48 -4.99 -5.85
N SER A 676 -17.74 -4.02 -6.39
CA SER A 676 -16.46 -4.10 -7.11
C SER A 676 -16.10 -5.38 -7.88
N ARG A 677 -15.72 -5.19 -9.15
CA ARG A 677 -14.87 -6.15 -9.87
C ARG A 677 -13.64 -6.40 -9.01
N MET A 678 -13.43 -7.64 -8.55
CA MET A 678 -12.29 -7.95 -7.69
C MET A 678 -10.99 -7.36 -8.27
N LEU A 679 -10.27 -6.61 -7.44
CA LEU A 679 -8.99 -5.99 -7.79
C LEU A 679 -7.97 -7.08 -8.16
N GLY A 680 -7.95 -7.46 -9.44
CA GLY A 680 -7.24 -8.61 -9.98
C GLY A 680 -7.65 -8.98 -11.41
N GLY A 681 -8.89 -8.67 -11.83
CA GLY A 681 -9.39 -8.91 -13.18
C GLY A 681 -8.81 -7.95 -14.24
N ASN A 682 -8.55 -8.44 -15.45
CA ASN A 682 -7.85 -7.75 -16.55
C ASN A 682 -8.48 -6.42 -17.03
N GLY A 683 -9.67 -6.03 -16.54
CA GLY A 683 -10.36 -4.82 -17.01
C GLY A 683 -10.29 -3.59 -16.11
N CYS A 684 -9.79 -3.68 -14.88
CA CYS A 684 -9.64 -2.52 -13.99
C CYS A 684 -8.27 -1.80 -14.13
N GLY A 685 -7.52 -2.04 -15.22
CA GLY A 685 -6.12 -1.60 -15.33
C GLY A 685 -5.59 -1.21 -16.71
N TYR A 686 -6.42 -1.03 -17.74
CA TYR A 686 -5.92 -0.57 -19.05
C TYR A 686 -6.30 0.89 -19.32
N SER A 687 -5.39 1.81 -19.03
CA SER A 687 -5.26 3.02 -19.83
C SER A 687 -4.36 2.69 -21.02
N ASN A 688 -4.89 2.80 -22.25
CA ASN A 688 -4.03 2.94 -23.43
C ASN A 688 -3.25 4.26 -23.25
N GLY A 689 -1.96 4.15 -22.95
CA GLY A 689 -1.00 5.24 -23.01
C GLY A 689 0.08 4.87 -24.02
N ASP A 690 0.01 5.50 -25.19
CA ASP A 690 1.21 6.12 -25.76
C ASP A 690 1.62 7.30 -24.86
#